data_AF-A0A359F314-F1
#
_entry.id   AF-A0A359F314-F1
#
_cell.length_a   1.000
_cell.length_b   1.000
_cell.length_c   1.000
_cell.angle_alpha   90.00
_cell.angle_beta   90.00
_cell.angle_gamma   90.00
#
_symmetry.space_group_name_H-M   'P 1'
#
loop_
_entity.id
_entity.type
_entity.pdbx_description
1 polymer ?
#
loop_
_entity_poly.entity_id
_entity_poly.type
_entity_poly.pdbx_seq_one_letter_code
_entity_poly.pdbx_strand_id
1 'polypeptide(L)'
;MNWRYGPADPAALPKDFDEDNYRHVSSRAPRLAGSQQHLCGQRGGALDLAWGVTQGRPDVVTAVLDSGIIWTGGSEAEELSEQAWLNTAELTPPAGGVLDSNSDGVVTASDFNNDPRVGDRNDNGYTDPEDLILSPAFNDGVDSDANGYVDDISGWDFLFNDNNPNDDVKYGHGTGMARSAAARDGGDSAIGHCPRCRVLHVRVADSFIAEGGRFAAGTLFALDSGASLVQESLGAISNASQAQQAVDLAYSVGVPIIASMADESSKHPNLPAALEHTIPANSITSELGPLADIARQIGSEGDNLSLNGCTNYGGTTFIAVPSDSCSSEATANLGGIAGLILSAARDAEITAHPSLSNTASKNPISANELKQLLRATADDIDFSSPGTPGIDAPNDPGNPLLERYPTRPGWDAVFGFGRVNIYEAVRATRDGEIPPEADLAEPSINEVLPATGVVPIRGSVAAVRSESYSWAVQWAVGLQPPAYPAVEQWRTAASGDNETAPRSGVLGELNLAEIAAALPNGGVGPSSTNGVPDEDRFAVRLRIVVTDAQGRHGVAQKQVYVHDDPTMAVNLQVPGAGTSSPAFGDLDGDGGEELILATDDGVMHAFKADGTELAGWPVTNALATWWHAESPHAKQAKIAPIRDGFGVGAPVVTDLDGDGSLEVAATDLGGHLTVWSADGRRRARFATEERFGRQSASTAENRTKVGILAMPAAGDLDGDGVKELIAAAYDRHVYAWDLDGTTQPGFPVLVVDPARAEQVDPVTHKVRFNGGANGADAGGELIVTPTVADLTGDGRAEIVVGAQEQYRDEPSPVFLPIAIPGLSGTTRLYALWNDGTNHPETSQTSASIHPDDQAYLPGWPTRLPMVVAGVLPLIGNGVNTQAVVGELDGDPAPEIAASSAAGPVMVFDVDGRSPWGREFGVQLAPDWLGEPFGPRASSRDGGILVSAFGGPSLGDLT
;
A
#
# COMPACT_ATOMS: atom_id res chain seq x y z
N MET A 1 -0.68 38.72 21.15
CA MET A 1 -0.06 37.43 20.79
C MET A 1 -0.07 36.58 22.05
N ASN A 2 -1.17 35.87 22.30
CA ASN A 2 -1.25 34.98 23.46
C ASN A 2 -0.83 33.58 23.02
N TRP A 3 0.10 33.03 23.77
CA TRP A 3 0.55 31.64 23.77
C TRP A 3 -0.68 30.73 23.83
N ARG A 4 -0.75 29.70 22.98
CA ARG A 4 -1.86 28.73 23.05
C ARG A 4 -1.71 27.87 24.31
N TYR A 5 -0.47 27.53 24.66
CA TYR A 5 -0.13 26.68 25.81
C TYR A 5 1.02 27.25 26.65
N GLY A 6 1.07 26.83 27.92
CA GLY A 6 2.27 26.91 28.76
C GLY A 6 3.16 25.68 28.60
N PRO A 7 4.33 25.62 29.27
CA PRO A 7 5.18 24.43 29.25
C PRO A 7 4.49 23.23 29.90
N ALA A 8 4.84 22.02 29.46
CA ALA A 8 4.40 20.78 30.10
C ALA A 8 4.89 20.69 31.54
N ASP A 9 4.11 20.04 32.40
CA ASP A 9 4.52 19.72 33.77
C ASP A 9 5.56 18.59 33.71
N PRO A 10 6.82 18.82 34.12
CA PRO A 10 7.86 17.79 34.07
C PRO A 10 7.51 16.53 34.87
N ALA A 11 6.62 16.63 35.87
CA ALA A 11 6.19 15.48 36.66
C ALA A 11 5.19 14.56 35.92
N ALA A 12 4.58 15.04 34.84
CA ALA A 12 3.59 14.31 34.06
C ALA A 12 4.16 13.72 32.76
N LEU A 13 5.41 14.04 32.45
CA LEU A 13 6.10 13.54 31.26
C LEU A 13 6.60 12.11 31.49
N PRO A 14 6.57 11.27 30.45
CA PRO A 14 7.27 9.99 30.45
C PRO A 14 8.77 10.18 30.72
N LYS A 15 9.43 9.14 31.27
CA LYS A 15 10.85 9.18 31.62
C LYS A 15 11.74 9.34 30.40
N ASP A 16 11.36 8.72 29.29
CA ASP A 16 12.15 8.71 28.05
C ASP A 16 11.77 9.87 27.13
N PHE A 17 11.08 10.90 27.66
CA PHE A 17 10.74 12.09 26.91
C PHE A 17 11.99 12.87 26.46
N ASP A 18 12.04 13.14 25.16
CA ASP A 18 13.06 13.99 24.52
C ASP A 18 12.47 15.35 24.17
N GLU A 19 13.04 16.42 24.75
CA GLU A 19 12.62 17.81 24.51
C GLU A 19 13.01 18.36 23.12
N ASP A 20 13.92 17.66 22.42
CA ASP A 20 14.35 18.02 21.07
C ASP A 20 13.53 17.31 19.98
N ASN A 21 12.75 16.27 20.33
CA ASN A 21 11.90 15.56 19.39
C ASN A 21 10.67 16.42 19.01
N TYR A 22 10.73 17.06 17.84
CA TYR A 22 9.68 17.97 17.37
C TYR A 22 8.31 17.29 17.22
N ARG A 23 8.24 15.96 17.05
CA ARG A 23 6.97 15.23 16.98
C ARG A 23 6.22 15.30 18.32
N HIS A 24 6.96 15.33 19.43
CA HIS A 24 6.38 15.22 20.77
C HIS A 24 6.12 16.58 21.43
N VAL A 25 6.94 17.59 21.13
CA VAL A 25 6.99 18.79 21.96
C VAL A 25 5.93 19.85 21.65
N SER A 26 5.57 20.59 22.71
CA SER A 26 4.80 21.84 22.64
C SER A 26 5.68 23.08 22.45
N SER A 27 6.99 22.92 22.33
CA SER A 27 7.95 24.03 22.28
C SER A 27 7.85 24.87 21.00
N ARG A 28 8.37 26.10 21.07
CA ARG A 28 8.32 27.08 19.98
C ARG A 28 9.71 27.47 19.50
N ALA A 29 9.85 27.69 18.20
CA ALA A 29 10.95 28.43 17.61
C ALA A 29 10.75 29.94 17.85
N PRO A 30 11.54 30.60 18.73
CA PRO A 30 11.29 32.00 19.11
C PRO A 30 11.34 32.98 17.92
N ARG A 31 12.15 32.66 16.90
CA ARG A 31 12.26 33.47 15.67
C ARG A 31 10.95 33.53 14.86
N LEU A 32 10.10 32.50 14.99
CA LEU A 32 8.82 32.38 14.27
C LEU A 32 7.62 32.77 15.13
N ALA A 33 7.82 33.29 16.35
CA ALA A 33 6.74 33.62 17.26
C ALA A 33 5.74 34.67 16.73
N GLY A 34 6.17 35.51 15.78
CA GLY A 34 5.32 36.50 15.10
C GLY A 34 4.71 36.01 13.78
N SER A 35 4.99 34.79 13.35
CA SER A 35 4.49 34.20 12.12
C SER A 35 3.22 33.42 12.38
N GLN A 36 2.09 33.84 11.80
CA GLN A 36 0.86 33.07 11.91
C GLN A 36 0.90 31.81 11.02
N GLN A 37 1.50 31.91 9.84
CA GLN A 37 1.62 30.81 8.87
C GLN A 37 2.49 29.67 9.41
N HIS A 38 3.53 29.99 10.19
CA HIS A 38 4.35 29.00 10.88
C HIS A 38 3.78 28.64 12.26
N LEU A 39 2.47 28.78 12.47
CA LEU A 39 1.78 28.42 13.71
C LEU A 39 2.39 29.06 14.97
N CYS A 40 2.83 30.32 14.86
CA CYS A 40 3.56 31.07 15.90
C CYS A 40 4.82 30.34 16.40
N GLY A 41 5.47 29.59 15.51
CA GLY A 41 6.70 28.83 15.77
C GLY A 41 6.49 27.49 16.47
N GLN A 42 5.25 27.03 16.64
CA GLN A 42 4.93 25.75 17.27
C GLN A 42 5.56 24.57 16.51
N ARG A 43 6.47 23.82 17.13
CA ARG A 43 7.21 22.74 16.45
C ARG A 43 6.37 21.49 16.21
N GLY A 44 5.73 20.97 17.24
CA GLY A 44 4.94 19.73 17.19
C GLY A 44 3.46 19.90 17.51
N GLY A 45 2.75 18.77 17.52
CA GLY A 45 1.33 18.65 17.88
C GLY A 45 1.04 18.72 19.39
N ALA A 46 2.05 19.03 20.23
CA ALA A 46 1.95 19.12 21.70
C ALA A 46 1.56 17.81 22.40
N LEU A 47 2.19 16.69 22.03
CA LEU A 47 1.99 15.38 22.68
C LEU A 47 2.42 15.38 24.16
N ASP A 48 3.49 16.09 24.48
CA ASP A 48 3.98 16.33 25.84
C ASP A 48 2.88 16.84 26.79
N LEU A 49 2.03 17.76 26.32
CA LEU A 49 0.87 18.25 27.07
C LEU A 49 -0.28 17.24 27.11
N ALA A 50 -0.44 16.42 26.07
CA ALA A 50 -1.45 15.37 26.00
C ALA A 50 -1.18 14.25 27.02
N TRP A 51 0.08 13.87 27.21
CA TRP A 51 0.48 12.93 28.27
C TRP A 51 0.19 13.43 29.69
N GLY A 52 0.12 14.75 29.87
CA GLY A 52 -0.40 15.36 31.11
C GLY A 52 -1.90 15.15 31.34
N VAL A 53 -2.65 14.70 30.33
CA VAL A 53 -4.06 14.32 30.43
C VAL A 53 -4.21 12.81 30.56
N THR A 54 -3.62 12.04 29.65
CA THR A 54 -3.59 10.57 29.68
C THR A 54 -2.37 10.07 28.91
N GLN A 55 -1.76 8.98 29.38
CA GLN A 55 -0.67 8.28 28.69
C GLN A 55 -1.15 7.01 27.98
N GLY A 56 -2.47 6.81 27.92
CA GLY A 56 -3.08 5.60 27.38
C GLY A 56 -3.67 4.67 28.44
N ARG A 57 -4.36 3.63 27.97
CA ARG A 57 -4.91 2.56 28.79
C ARG A 57 -4.62 1.20 28.16
N PRO A 58 -4.36 0.16 28.97
CA PRO A 58 -4.08 -1.17 28.45
C PRO A 58 -5.31 -1.86 27.83
N ASP A 59 -6.52 -1.37 28.10
CA ASP A 59 -7.73 -1.86 27.44
C ASP A 59 -7.96 -1.24 26.06
N VAL A 60 -7.15 -0.26 25.64
CA VAL A 60 -7.13 0.30 24.27
C VAL A 60 -6.11 -0.50 23.46
N VAL A 61 -6.61 -1.23 22.47
CA VAL A 61 -5.82 -2.13 21.63
C VAL A 61 -5.78 -1.56 20.20
N THR A 62 -4.58 -1.34 19.68
CA THR A 62 -4.34 -0.97 18.28
C THR A 62 -4.00 -2.22 17.49
N ALA A 63 -4.83 -2.60 16.53
CA ALA A 63 -4.45 -3.62 15.55
C ALA A 63 -3.51 -3.00 14.51
N VAL A 64 -2.31 -3.55 14.40
CA VAL A 64 -1.28 -3.13 13.44
C VAL A 64 -1.28 -4.13 12.29
N LEU A 65 -1.86 -3.74 11.16
CA LEU A 65 -1.89 -4.53 9.93
C LEU A 65 -0.66 -4.17 9.09
N ASP A 66 0.31 -5.08 9.01
CA ASP A 66 1.62 -4.83 8.39
C ASP A 66 2.38 -6.13 8.05
N SER A 67 3.72 -6.08 7.98
CA SER A 67 4.64 -7.18 7.70
C SER A 67 4.77 -8.21 8.83
N GLY A 68 4.11 -7.99 9.98
CA GLY A 68 4.24 -8.78 11.19
C GLY A 68 5.16 -8.14 12.23
N ILE A 69 5.69 -8.96 13.14
CA ILE A 69 6.50 -8.55 14.29
C ILE A 69 7.77 -9.39 14.39
N ILE A 70 8.92 -8.75 14.58
CA ILE A 70 10.19 -9.43 14.89
C ILE A 70 10.29 -9.65 16.41
N TRP A 71 10.11 -10.89 16.86
CA TRP A 71 10.28 -11.29 18.28
C TRP A 71 11.75 -11.51 18.67
N THR A 72 12.58 -11.92 17.73
CA THR A 72 14.00 -12.23 17.97
C THR A 72 14.90 -10.98 17.99
N GLY A 73 14.34 -9.79 18.09
CA GLY A 73 15.06 -8.51 18.09
C GLY A 73 15.69 -8.20 19.45
N GLY A 74 16.58 -7.20 19.50
CA GLY A 74 17.16 -6.70 20.76
C GLY A 74 16.12 -6.03 21.67
N SER A 75 16.54 -5.05 22.47
CA SER A 75 15.68 -4.39 23.47
C SER A 75 14.35 -3.83 22.92
N GLU A 76 14.28 -3.54 21.62
CA GLU A 76 13.07 -3.06 20.94
C GLU A 76 11.96 -4.13 20.85
N ALA A 77 12.32 -5.40 20.64
CA ALA A 77 11.36 -6.51 20.59
C ALA A 77 10.88 -6.88 22.00
N GLU A 78 11.80 -6.86 22.97
CA GLU A 78 11.50 -7.03 24.40
C GLU A 78 10.57 -5.91 24.91
N GLU A 79 10.70 -4.71 24.36
CA GLU A 79 9.81 -3.62 24.73
C GLU A 79 8.37 -3.84 24.24
N LEU A 80 8.22 -4.28 22.99
CA LEU A 80 6.91 -4.55 22.40
C LEU A 80 6.27 -5.84 22.94
N SER A 81 7.04 -6.83 23.38
CA SER A 81 6.50 -8.07 23.96
C SER A 81 5.59 -7.79 25.17
N GLU A 82 5.91 -6.76 25.95
CA GLU A 82 5.08 -6.32 27.08
C GLU A 82 3.85 -5.49 26.67
N GLN A 83 3.83 -4.95 25.45
CA GLN A 83 2.69 -4.24 24.89
C GLN A 83 1.82 -5.10 23.97
N ALA A 84 2.32 -6.24 23.53
CA ALA A 84 1.59 -7.18 22.68
C ALA A 84 0.32 -7.66 23.37
N TRP A 85 -0.82 -7.55 22.70
CA TRP A 85 -2.09 -8.05 23.18
C TRP A 85 -2.07 -9.58 23.20
N LEU A 86 -2.63 -10.17 24.26
CA LEU A 86 -2.78 -11.62 24.39
C LEU A 86 -4.26 -12.00 24.40
N ASN A 87 -4.66 -12.96 23.57
CA ASN A 87 -5.98 -13.56 23.60
C ASN A 87 -6.10 -14.44 24.85
N THR A 88 -6.61 -13.88 25.94
CA THR A 88 -6.78 -14.62 27.20
C THR A 88 -7.76 -15.78 27.11
N ALA A 89 -8.58 -15.87 26.05
CA ALA A 89 -9.47 -17.00 25.83
C ALA A 89 -8.72 -18.27 25.39
N GLU A 90 -7.57 -18.11 24.71
CA GLU A 90 -6.69 -19.20 24.26
C GLU A 90 -5.63 -19.60 25.30
N LEU A 91 -5.60 -18.90 26.45
CA LEU A 91 -4.59 -19.11 27.47
C LEU A 91 -5.16 -19.75 28.73
N THR A 92 -4.41 -20.70 29.28
CA THR A 92 -4.67 -21.23 30.63
C THR A 92 -3.66 -20.66 31.63
N PRO A 93 -4.09 -20.25 32.85
CA PRO A 93 -3.19 -19.69 33.86
C PRO A 93 -1.95 -20.55 34.12
N PRO A 94 -0.80 -19.95 34.47
CA PRO A 94 0.36 -20.68 34.98
C PRO A 94 -0.02 -21.65 36.09
N ALA A 95 0.64 -22.81 36.18
CA ALA A 95 0.23 -23.94 37.02
C ALA A 95 -0.09 -23.53 38.49
N GLY A 96 -1.39 -23.48 38.83
CA GLY A 96 -1.88 -23.15 40.17
C GLY A 96 -2.05 -21.64 40.47
N GLY A 97 -1.93 -20.78 39.45
CA GLY A 97 -2.04 -19.32 39.54
C GLY A 97 -3.28 -18.73 38.84
N VAL A 98 -3.19 -17.43 38.56
CA VAL A 98 -4.12 -16.62 37.75
C VAL A 98 -3.37 -16.11 36.52
N LEU A 99 -4.08 -15.66 35.47
CA LEU A 99 -3.45 -15.16 34.24
C LEU A 99 -2.55 -13.94 34.49
N ASP A 100 -3.06 -12.92 35.17
CA ASP A 100 -2.27 -11.78 35.68
C ASP A 100 -1.57 -12.21 36.99
N SER A 101 -0.44 -12.89 36.82
CA SER A 101 0.32 -13.52 37.89
C SER A 101 1.13 -12.53 38.72
N ASN A 102 1.52 -11.41 38.10
CA ASN A 102 2.31 -10.35 38.72
C ASN A 102 1.43 -9.28 39.41
N SER A 103 0.11 -9.30 39.16
CA SER A 103 -0.92 -8.39 39.71
C SER A 103 -0.72 -6.92 39.32
N ASP A 104 -0.20 -6.67 38.12
CA ASP A 104 -0.03 -5.31 37.57
C ASP A 104 -1.28 -4.80 36.82
N GLY A 105 -2.29 -5.67 36.65
CA GLY A 105 -3.57 -5.34 36.02
C GLY A 105 -3.63 -5.60 34.52
N VAL A 106 -2.57 -6.16 33.93
CA VAL A 106 -2.53 -6.61 32.53
C VAL A 106 -2.07 -8.06 32.46
N VAL A 107 -2.35 -8.74 31.34
CA VAL A 107 -1.79 -10.07 31.08
C VAL A 107 -0.75 -9.91 29.99
N THR A 108 0.51 -10.26 30.28
CA THR A 108 1.63 -10.17 29.33
C THR A 108 2.41 -11.48 29.29
N ALA A 109 3.37 -11.59 28.36
CA ALA A 109 4.26 -12.74 28.31
C ALA A 109 5.04 -12.92 29.63
N SER A 110 5.36 -11.82 30.31
CA SER A 110 6.05 -11.85 31.60
C SER A 110 5.28 -12.57 32.71
N ASP A 111 3.95 -12.71 32.61
CA ASP A 111 3.17 -13.52 33.55
C ASP A 111 3.48 -15.02 33.48
N PHE A 112 4.07 -15.46 32.37
CA PHE A 112 4.40 -16.85 32.11
C PHE A 112 5.89 -17.17 32.29
N ASN A 113 6.72 -16.21 32.70
CA ASN A 113 8.16 -16.37 32.91
C ASN A 113 8.54 -17.59 33.78
N ASN A 114 7.68 -17.96 34.75
CA ASN A 114 7.92 -19.08 35.66
C ASN A 114 7.09 -20.33 35.30
N ASP A 115 6.37 -20.31 34.17
CA ASP A 115 5.59 -21.44 33.71
C ASP A 115 6.50 -22.46 32.98
N PRO A 116 6.67 -23.68 33.51
CA PRO A 116 7.53 -24.69 32.88
C PRO A 116 6.99 -25.19 31.53
N ARG A 117 5.74 -24.83 31.18
CA ARG A 117 5.16 -25.12 29.86
C ARG A 117 5.62 -24.15 28.80
N VAL A 118 6.03 -22.93 29.15
CA VAL A 118 6.46 -21.88 28.22
C VAL A 118 7.97 -22.01 28.05
N GLY A 119 8.79 -21.28 28.81
CA GLY A 119 10.22 -21.23 28.55
C GLY A 119 10.54 -20.57 27.20
N ASP A 120 11.76 -20.07 27.06
CA ASP A 120 12.27 -19.44 25.85
C ASP A 120 12.46 -20.51 24.75
N ARG A 121 11.60 -20.48 23.73
CA ARG A 121 11.52 -21.43 22.61
C ARG A 121 12.14 -20.90 21.32
N ASN A 122 12.19 -19.58 21.15
CA ASN A 122 12.83 -18.95 20.00
C ASN A 122 14.31 -18.60 20.27
N ASP A 123 14.82 -18.94 21.46
CA ASP A 123 16.21 -18.76 21.92
C ASP A 123 16.65 -17.27 21.93
N ASN A 124 15.73 -16.34 22.20
CA ASN A 124 16.03 -14.89 22.21
C ASN A 124 16.44 -14.34 23.59
N GLY A 125 16.35 -15.14 24.64
CA GLY A 125 16.82 -14.85 25.99
C GLY A 125 15.76 -14.34 26.97
N TYR A 126 14.49 -14.24 26.60
CA TYR A 126 13.39 -13.82 27.47
C TYR A 126 12.08 -14.56 27.11
N THR A 127 11.01 -14.40 27.90
CA THR A 127 9.70 -14.95 27.54
C THR A 127 8.89 -13.90 26.81
N ASP A 128 8.43 -14.23 25.61
CA ASP A 128 7.64 -13.35 24.75
C ASP A 128 6.34 -14.03 24.26
N PRO A 129 5.49 -13.32 23.49
CA PRO A 129 4.29 -13.92 22.91
C PRO A 129 4.54 -15.09 21.94
N GLU A 130 5.65 -15.10 21.21
CA GLU A 130 6.00 -16.22 20.32
C GLU A 130 6.26 -17.50 21.13
N ASP A 131 6.86 -17.40 22.32
CA ASP A 131 7.05 -18.57 23.19
C ASP A 131 5.74 -19.21 23.65
N LEU A 132 4.71 -18.37 23.85
CA LEU A 132 3.35 -18.82 24.14
C LEU A 132 2.75 -19.50 22.91
N ILE A 133 2.88 -18.91 21.72
CA ILE A 133 2.41 -19.46 20.43
C ILE A 133 3.09 -20.80 20.12
N LEU A 134 4.38 -20.94 20.40
CA LEU A 134 5.15 -22.15 20.16
C LEU A 134 4.94 -23.21 21.26
N SER A 135 4.21 -22.90 22.33
CA SER A 135 3.93 -23.82 23.43
C SER A 135 2.81 -24.79 23.08
N PRO A 136 3.05 -26.13 23.10
CA PRO A 136 1.98 -27.12 22.90
C PRO A 136 0.91 -27.11 23.99
N ALA A 137 1.07 -26.31 25.05
CA ALA A 137 0.05 -26.13 26.09
C ALA A 137 -1.04 -25.12 25.69
N PHE A 138 -0.77 -24.28 24.70
CA PHE A 138 -1.67 -23.23 24.21
C PHE A 138 -1.94 -23.36 22.71
N ASN A 139 -0.99 -23.92 21.94
CA ASN A 139 -1.17 -24.28 20.54
C ASN A 139 -1.65 -25.74 20.44
N ASP A 140 -2.93 -25.95 20.77
CA ASP A 140 -3.57 -27.28 20.85
C ASP A 140 -4.52 -27.59 19.69
N GLY A 141 -4.67 -26.66 18.75
CA GLY A 141 -5.49 -26.76 17.55
C GLY A 141 -6.98 -26.49 17.79
N VAL A 142 -7.34 -25.76 18.85
CA VAL A 142 -8.71 -25.47 19.23
C VAL A 142 -8.95 -23.97 19.29
N ASP A 143 -9.85 -23.48 18.43
CA ASP A 143 -10.44 -22.14 18.54
C ASP A 143 -11.37 -22.09 19.77
N SER A 144 -10.85 -21.58 20.90
CA SER A 144 -11.50 -21.59 22.21
C SER A 144 -12.55 -20.49 22.36
N ASP A 145 -12.38 -19.35 21.70
CA ASP A 145 -13.34 -18.25 21.68
C ASP A 145 -14.37 -18.33 20.54
N ALA A 146 -14.20 -19.27 19.62
CA ALA A 146 -15.02 -19.51 18.44
C ALA A 146 -15.07 -18.29 17.49
N ASN A 147 -13.98 -17.55 17.39
CA ASN A 147 -13.85 -16.38 16.51
C ASN A 147 -13.46 -16.76 15.06
N GLY A 148 -13.18 -18.04 14.79
CA GLY A 148 -12.81 -18.57 13.48
C GLY A 148 -11.30 -18.68 13.25
N TYR A 149 -10.46 -18.30 14.23
CA TYR A 149 -9.01 -18.30 14.17
C TYR A 149 -8.46 -19.22 15.27
N VAL A 150 -7.85 -20.33 14.86
CA VAL A 150 -7.40 -21.37 15.79
C VAL A 150 -6.13 -20.92 16.51
N ASP A 151 -6.17 -20.92 17.85
CA ASP A 151 -5.04 -20.61 18.72
C ASP A 151 -4.43 -19.21 18.45
N ASP A 152 -5.24 -18.18 18.18
CA ASP A 152 -4.83 -16.80 17.88
C ASP A 152 -4.31 -16.02 19.12
N ILE A 153 -3.32 -16.60 19.79
CA ILE A 153 -2.80 -16.19 21.10
C ILE A 153 -2.30 -14.75 21.14
N SER A 154 -1.61 -14.27 20.09
CA SER A 154 -1.09 -12.90 20.03
C SER A 154 -1.01 -12.37 18.60
N GLY A 155 -2.11 -12.55 17.85
CA GLY A 155 -2.22 -12.10 16.47
C GLY A 155 -2.45 -13.23 15.47
N TRP A 156 -2.35 -12.89 14.18
CA TRP A 156 -2.59 -13.81 13.07
C TRP A 156 -1.72 -13.47 11.87
N ASP A 157 -1.30 -14.50 11.13
CA ASP A 157 -0.57 -14.40 9.85
C ASP A 157 -1.46 -14.83 8.68
N PHE A 158 -1.93 -13.86 7.88
CA PHE A 158 -2.70 -14.10 6.65
C PHE A 158 -1.82 -14.40 5.43
N LEU A 159 -0.51 -14.19 5.50
CA LEU A 159 0.42 -14.56 4.43
C LEU A 159 0.58 -16.08 4.38
N PHE A 160 0.83 -16.71 5.52
CA PHE A 160 0.99 -18.17 5.64
C PHE A 160 -0.21 -18.90 6.25
N ASN A 161 -1.23 -18.14 6.68
CA ASN A 161 -2.49 -18.63 7.24
C ASN A 161 -2.30 -19.46 8.52
N ASP A 162 -1.61 -18.87 9.50
CA ASP A 162 -1.34 -19.44 10.81
C ASP A 162 -1.44 -18.41 11.94
N ASN A 163 -1.25 -18.85 13.18
CA ASN A 163 -1.39 -18.04 14.38
C ASN A 163 -0.10 -17.31 14.81
N ASN A 164 0.96 -17.34 14.00
CA ASN A 164 2.24 -16.72 14.33
C ASN A 164 2.55 -15.53 13.41
N PRO A 165 2.25 -14.27 13.82
CA PRO A 165 2.52 -13.07 13.01
C PRO A 165 4.01 -12.69 12.94
N ASN A 166 4.94 -13.62 13.17
CA ASN A 166 6.38 -13.35 13.13
C ASN A 166 6.82 -12.90 11.74
N ASP A 167 7.58 -11.81 11.68
CA ASP A 167 8.22 -11.33 10.46
C ASP A 167 9.50 -12.16 10.20
N ASP A 168 9.34 -13.23 9.42
CA ASP A 168 10.39 -14.19 9.04
C ASP A 168 11.36 -13.63 7.99
N VAL A 169 10.92 -12.67 7.19
CA VAL A 169 11.77 -11.93 6.23
C VAL A 169 12.52 -10.76 6.88
N LYS A 170 12.30 -10.52 8.19
CA LYS A 170 12.95 -9.47 8.98
C LYS A 170 12.84 -8.10 8.31
N TYR A 171 11.69 -7.82 7.69
CA TYR A 171 11.43 -6.53 7.06
C TYR A 171 11.35 -5.40 8.10
N GLY A 172 10.73 -5.69 9.25
CA GLY A 172 10.77 -4.85 10.44
C GLY A 172 9.85 -3.63 10.42
N HIS A 173 9.11 -3.42 9.32
CA HIS A 173 8.19 -2.30 9.18
C HIS A 173 7.06 -2.36 10.22
N GLY A 174 6.36 -3.50 10.34
CA GLY A 174 5.32 -3.68 11.35
C GLY A 174 5.82 -3.51 12.80
N THR A 175 7.02 -3.98 13.11
CA THR A 175 7.70 -3.72 14.39
C THR A 175 7.91 -2.23 14.63
N GLY A 176 8.42 -1.51 13.64
CA GLY A 176 8.61 -0.05 13.71
C GLY A 176 7.29 0.70 13.91
N MET A 177 6.26 0.32 13.16
CA MET A 177 4.93 0.94 13.24
C MET A 177 4.26 0.69 14.60
N ALA A 178 4.42 -0.51 15.18
CA ALA A 178 3.93 -0.80 16.53
C ALA A 178 4.67 0.03 17.60
N ARG A 179 5.99 0.24 17.44
CA ARG A 179 6.78 1.07 18.36
C ARG A 179 6.35 2.53 18.33
N SER A 180 6.27 3.13 17.14
CA SER A 180 5.82 4.53 16.99
C SER A 180 4.44 4.77 17.62
N ALA A 181 3.55 3.78 17.55
CA ALA A 181 2.23 3.84 18.15
C ALA A 181 2.24 3.67 19.68
N ALA A 182 2.96 2.67 20.22
CA ALA A 182 2.73 2.18 21.58
C ALA A 182 3.98 1.72 22.38
N ALA A 183 5.20 1.97 21.90
CA ALA A 183 6.42 1.73 22.70
C ALA A 183 6.29 2.33 24.11
N ARG A 184 6.69 1.56 25.13
CA ARG A 184 6.35 1.79 26.54
C ARG A 184 7.27 2.84 27.16
N ASP A 185 6.78 3.48 28.23
CA ASP A 185 7.65 4.35 29.04
C ASP A 185 8.66 3.52 29.86
N GLY A 186 9.90 4.01 29.98
CA GLY A 186 10.99 3.37 30.71
C GLY A 186 11.57 2.16 29.98
N GLY A 187 11.58 2.20 28.65
CA GLY A 187 12.32 1.28 27.78
C GLY A 187 13.75 1.76 27.54
N ASP A 188 14.56 0.97 26.83
CA ASP A 188 15.90 1.37 26.40
C ASP A 188 15.88 2.19 25.09
N SER A 189 14.69 2.59 24.61
CA SER A 189 14.45 3.09 23.25
C SER A 189 13.45 4.28 23.19
N ALA A 190 13.05 4.70 21.98
CA ALA A 190 12.12 5.82 21.78
C ALA A 190 10.69 5.47 22.22
N ILE A 191 10.02 6.40 22.90
CA ILE A 191 8.64 6.23 23.40
C ILE A 191 7.59 6.36 22.30
N GLY A 192 6.54 5.53 22.35
CA GLY A 192 5.40 5.59 21.45
C GLY A 192 4.41 6.69 21.84
N HIS A 193 3.48 7.00 20.93
CA HIS A 193 2.49 8.06 21.17
C HIS A 193 1.48 7.69 22.26
N CYS A 194 1.09 6.41 22.37
CA CYS A 194 0.25 5.87 23.45
C CYS A 194 1.01 4.79 24.25
N PRO A 195 1.94 5.17 25.14
CA PRO A 195 2.87 4.24 25.80
C PRO A 195 2.22 3.26 26.79
N ARG A 196 0.91 3.37 27.04
CA ARG A 196 0.13 2.42 27.85
C ARG A 196 -0.94 1.67 27.04
N CYS A 197 -1.07 1.93 25.74
CA CYS A 197 -1.93 1.16 24.84
C CYS A 197 -1.28 -0.19 24.49
N ARG A 198 -2.08 -1.17 24.09
CA ARG A 198 -1.61 -2.48 23.63
C ARG A 198 -1.65 -2.60 22.11
N VAL A 199 -0.84 -3.50 21.54
CA VAL A 199 -0.77 -3.75 20.10
C VAL A 199 -1.18 -5.17 19.76
N LEU A 200 -2.11 -5.33 18.81
CA LEU A 200 -2.46 -6.62 18.20
C LEU A 200 -1.74 -6.71 16.86
N HIS A 201 -0.81 -7.64 16.70
CA HIS A 201 -0.07 -7.80 15.45
C HIS A 201 -0.89 -8.61 14.44
N VAL A 202 -1.10 -8.06 13.25
CA VAL A 202 -1.82 -8.73 12.17
C VAL A 202 -0.96 -8.69 10.93
N ARG A 203 -0.41 -9.84 10.55
CA ARG A 203 0.46 -9.94 9.40
C ARG A 203 -0.37 -10.16 8.13
N VAL A 204 -0.33 -9.20 7.21
CA VAL A 204 -1.11 -9.23 5.96
C VAL A 204 -0.24 -9.36 4.71
N ALA A 205 1.08 -9.20 4.87
CA ALA A 205 2.07 -9.36 3.83
C ALA A 205 3.47 -9.60 4.43
N ASP A 206 4.48 -9.76 3.58
CA ASP A 206 5.90 -9.80 3.96
C ASP A 206 6.57 -8.41 3.97
N SER A 207 5.82 -7.37 3.61
CA SER A 207 6.24 -5.96 3.69
C SER A 207 5.01 -5.06 3.82
N PHE A 208 5.17 -3.74 3.66
CA PHE A 208 4.02 -2.82 3.64
C PHE A 208 3.18 -2.89 2.35
N ILE A 209 3.59 -3.66 1.33
CA ILE A 209 2.81 -3.89 0.12
C ILE A 209 1.99 -5.18 0.27
N ALA A 210 0.67 -5.05 0.32
CA ALA A 210 -0.27 -6.14 0.61
C ALA A 210 -1.28 -6.38 -0.52
N GLU A 211 -2.03 -7.47 -0.41
CA GLU A 211 -3.25 -7.67 -1.20
C GLU A 211 -4.45 -7.04 -0.46
N GLY A 212 -5.32 -6.31 -1.17
CA GLY A 212 -6.48 -5.64 -0.55
C GLY A 212 -7.43 -6.63 0.14
N GLY A 213 -7.49 -7.86 -0.36
CA GLY A 213 -8.22 -8.96 0.27
C GLY A 213 -7.67 -9.38 1.64
N ARG A 214 -6.34 -9.42 1.81
CA ARG A 214 -5.70 -9.70 3.10
C ARG A 214 -5.84 -8.54 4.07
N PHE A 215 -5.83 -7.29 3.59
CA PHE A 215 -6.22 -6.13 4.39
C PHE A 215 -7.67 -6.26 4.92
N ALA A 216 -8.62 -6.69 4.07
CA ALA A 216 -10.00 -6.91 4.48
C ALA A 216 -10.11 -8.01 5.56
N ALA A 217 -9.43 -9.14 5.36
CA ALA A 217 -9.40 -10.23 6.34
C ALA A 217 -8.75 -9.80 7.66
N GLY A 218 -7.63 -9.07 7.62
CA GLY A 218 -6.97 -8.51 8.79
C GLY A 218 -7.84 -7.51 9.56
N THR A 219 -8.64 -6.71 8.84
CA THR A 219 -9.60 -5.80 9.47
C THR A 219 -10.69 -6.59 10.20
N LEU A 220 -11.23 -7.64 9.59
CA LEU A 220 -12.22 -8.51 10.22
C LEU A 220 -11.67 -9.20 11.47
N PHE A 221 -10.45 -9.74 11.39
CA PHE A 221 -9.75 -10.29 12.55
C PHE A 221 -9.60 -9.26 13.66
N ALA A 222 -9.17 -8.04 13.35
CA ALA A 222 -9.06 -6.97 14.35
C ALA A 222 -10.39 -6.68 15.05
N LEU A 223 -11.52 -6.69 14.32
CA LEU A 223 -12.85 -6.55 14.91
C LEU A 223 -13.23 -7.76 15.79
N ASP A 224 -12.98 -8.97 15.30
CA ASP A 224 -13.26 -10.23 16.00
C ASP A 224 -12.45 -10.35 17.30
N SER A 225 -11.18 -9.91 17.32
CA SER A 225 -10.31 -9.84 18.51
C SER A 225 -10.61 -8.63 19.41
N GLY A 226 -11.55 -7.75 19.04
CA GLY A 226 -12.00 -6.63 19.85
C GLY A 226 -11.04 -5.43 19.90
N ALA A 227 -10.31 -5.18 18.82
CA ALA A 227 -9.45 -4.00 18.68
C ALA A 227 -10.24 -2.69 18.84
N SER A 228 -9.59 -1.67 19.41
CA SER A 228 -10.17 -0.33 19.59
C SER A 228 -9.95 0.56 18.38
N LEU A 229 -8.90 0.30 17.60
CA LEU A 229 -8.67 0.91 16.29
C LEU A 229 -7.84 -0.02 15.41
N VAL A 230 -7.91 0.21 14.10
CA VAL A 230 -7.03 -0.39 13.11
C VAL A 230 -6.06 0.69 12.64
N GLN A 231 -4.78 0.35 12.65
CA GLN A 231 -3.71 1.09 12.03
C GLN A 231 -3.17 0.23 10.90
N GLU A 232 -3.24 0.75 9.69
CA GLU A 232 -2.68 0.10 8.51
C GLU A 232 -1.71 1.07 7.85
N SER A 233 -0.46 0.64 7.74
CA SER A 233 0.61 1.41 7.09
C SER A 233 0.95 0.79 5.75
N LEU A 234 -0.08 0.57 4.92
CA LEU A 234 0.01 -0.28 3.74
C LEU A 234 -0.10 0.49 2.43
N GLY A 235 0.47 -0.10 1.38
CA GLY A 235 -0.01 0.02 0.00
C GLY A 235 -0.62 -1.31 -0.45
N ALA A 236 -1.64 -1.28 -1.31
CA ALA A 236 -2.30 -2.50 -1.78
C ALA A 236 -2.21 -2.67 -3.31
N ILE A 237 -1.84 -3.88 -3.75
CA ILE A 237 -1.74 -4.24 -5.17
C ILE A 237 -3.08 -4.69 -5.76
N SER A 238 -4.17 -4.74 -4.99
CA SER A 238 -5.50 -5.17 -5.44
C SER A 238 -6.60 -4.51 -4.61
N ASN A 239 -7.80 -4.36 -5.19
CA ASN A 239 -8.94 -3.65 -4.63
C ASN A 239 -10.25 -4.47 -4.67
N ALA A 240 -10.27 -5.60 -3.99
CA ALA A 240 -11.48 -6.40 -3.85
C ALA A 240 -12.59 -5.63 -3.11
N SER A 241 -13.84 -5.84 -3.50
CA SER A 241 -15.04 -5.22 -2.92
C SER A 241 -15.17 -5.47 -1.40
N GLN A 242 -14.63 -6.58 -0.91
CA GLN A 242 -14.58 -6.93 0.51
C GLN A 242 -13.74 -5.94 1.33
N ALA A 243 -12.75 -5.25 0.73
CA ALA A 243 -11.97 -4.23 1.42
C ALA A 243 -12.86 -3.07 1.86
N GLN A 244 -13.68 -2.52 0.95
CA GLN A 244 -14.63 -1.47 1.32
C GLN A 244 -15.69 -1.98 2.31
N GLN A 245 -16.19 -3.21 2.15
CA GLN A 245 -17.18 -3.79 3.07
C GLN A 245 -16.63 -3.96 4.48
N ALA A 246 -15.36 -4.34 4.63
CA ALA A 246 -14.69 -4.46 5.93
C ALA A 246 -14.50 -3.08 6.59
N VAL A 247 -14.12 -2.06 5.80
CA VAL A 247 -14.00 -0.68 6.28
C VAL A 247 -15.34 -0.13 6.73
N ASP A 248 -16.41 -0.33 5.95
CA ASP A 248 -17.77 0.11 6.30
C ASP A 248 -18.28 -0.59 7.56
N LEU A 249 -17.97 -1.88 7.72
CA LEU A 249 -18.29 -2.63 8.93
C LEU A 249 -17.56 -2.04 10.14
N ALA A 250 -16.24 -1.84 10.06
CA ALA A 250 -15.43 -1.25 11.13
C ALA A 250 -15.98 0.12 11.54
N TYR A 251 -16.30 0.99 10.56
CA TYR A 251 -16.92 2.28 10.79
C TYR A 251 -18.28 2.15 11.52
N SER A 252 -19.13 1.22 11.08
CA SER A 252 -20.46 1.02 11.67
C SER A 252 -20.44 0.54 13.13
N VAL A 253 -19.39 -0.19 13.52
CA VAL A 253 -19.16 -0.64 14.90
C VAL A 253 -18.21 0.28 15.68
N GLY A 254 -17.88 1.45 15.13
CA GLY A 254 -17.13 2.49 15.83
C GLY A 254 -15.63 2.21 15.99
N VAL A 255 -15.05 1.37 15.14
CA VAL A 255 -13.60 1.13 15.08
C VAL A 255 -13.02 1.97 13.93
N PRO A 256 -12.24 3.02 14.23
CA PRO A 256 -11.61 3.84 13.18
C PRO A 256 -10.46 3.08 12.52
N ILE A 257 -10.26 3.34 11.22
CA ILE A 257 -9.13 2.84 10.44
C ILE A 257 -8.25 4.03 10.07
N ILE A 258 -7.04 4.05 10.62
CA ILE A 258 -6.00 5.02 10.30
C ILE A 258 -5.18 4.46 9.15
N ALA A 259 -5.12 5.22 8.05
CA ALA A 259 -4.67 4.71 6.76
C ALA A 259 -3.51 5.52 6.19
N SER A 260 -2.55 4.83 5.57
CA SER A 260 -1.35 5.48 5.02
C SER A 260 -1.59 6.08 3.64
N MET A 261 -1.13 7.32 3.44
CA MET A 261 -1.17 7.97 2.13
C MET A 261 -0.21 7.33 1.11
N ALA A 262 0.70 6.44 1.51
CA ALA A 262 1.76 5.82 0.70
C ALA A 262 2.84 6.79 0.17
N ASP A 263 3.88 6.21 -0.42
CA ASP A 263 5.22 6.77 -0.47
C ASP A 263 5.69 7.26 -1.86
N GLU A 264 4.75 7.56 -2.76
CA GLU A 264 5.05 7.88 -4.18
C GLU A 264 5.19 9.39 -4.49
N SER A 265 4.90 10.27 -3.53
CA SER A 265 4.92 11.74 -3.75
C SER A 265 3.96 12.19 -4.86
N SER A 266 2.80 11.55 -4.95
CA SER A 266 1.86 11.69 -6.07
C SER A 266 0.47 12.13 -5.65
N LYS A 267 -0.33 12.55 -6.64
CA LYS A 267 -1.77 12.79 -6.50
C LYS A 267 -2.63 11.53 -6.67
N HIS A 268 -2.02 10.40 -7.08
CA HIS A 268 -2.80 9.19 -7.30
C HIS A 268 -3.32 8.65 -5.96
N PRO A 269 -4.59 8.19 -5.91
CA PRO A 269 -5.10 7.50 -4.73
C PRO A 269 -4.33 6.18 -4.54
N ASN A 270 -3.90 5.90 -3.31
CA ASN A 270 -3.39 4.60 -2.90
C ASN A 270 -4.40 3.90 -1.97
N LEU A 271 -4.44 2.57 -2.03
CA LEU A 271 -5.30 1.73 -1.19
C LEU A 271 -4.49 1.21 0.01
N PRO A 272 -5.08 1.15 1.21
CA PRO A 272 -6.50 1.35 1.54
C PRO A 272 -6.94 2.80 1.78
N ALA A 273 -6.04 3.78 1.86
CA ALA A 273 -6.40 5.17 2.21
C ALA A 273 -7.43 5.83 1.28
N ALA A 274 -7.55 5.38 0.04
CA ALA A 274 -8.57 5.86 -0.90
C ALA A 274 -9.96 5.24 -0.71
N LEU A 275 -10.10 4.23 0.16
CA LEU A 275 -11.40 3.64 0.52
C LEU A 275 -12.20 4.61 1.40
N GLU A 276 -13.53 4.55 1.27
CA GLU A 276 -14.44 5.38 2.06
C GLU A 276 -14.29 5.10 3.56
N HIS A 277 -14.58 6.09 4.39
CA HIS A 277 -14.55 6.00 5.86
C HIS A 277 -13.19 5.77 6.54
N THR A 278 -12.10 5.63 5.79
CA THR A 278 -10.74 5.67 6.36
C THR A 278 -10.37 7.07 6.88
N ILE A 279 -9.28 7.16 7.65
CA ILE A 279 -8.65 8.40 8.11
C ILE A 279 -7.23 8.47 7.54
N PRO A 280 -7.04 9.06 6.34
CA PRO A 280 -5.73 9.12 5.70
C PRO A 280 -4.75 10.05 6.41
N ALA A 281 -3.57 9.52 6.75
CA ALA A 281 -2.49 10.25 7.41
C ALA A 281 -1.43 10.68 6.40
N ASN A 282 -1.20 11.99 6.33
CA ASN A 282 -0.12 12.57 5.55
C ASN A 282 1.09 12.91 6.43
N SER A 283 2.29 13.01 5.84
CA SER A 283 3.54 13.22 6.57
C SER A 283 4.10 14.65 6.42
N ILE A 284 4.49 15.26 7.54
CA ILE A 284 5.27 16.50 7.57
C ILE A 284 6.53 16.32 8.41
N THR A 285 7.59 17.03 8.03
CA THR A 285 8.92 16.89 8.64
C THR A 285 9.58 18.24 8.91
N SER A 286 10.67 18.19 9.68
CA SER A 286 11.55 19.32 9.97
C SER A 286 12.56 19.63 8.87
N GLU A 287 12.78 18.71 7.92
CA GLU A 287 13.84 18.80 6.91
C GLU A 287 13.32 19.14 5.50
N LEU A 288 14.08 19.96 4.76
CA LEU A 288 13.83 20.28 3.34
C LEU A 288 14.59 19.29 2.43
N GLY A 289 14.15 18.04 2.42
CA GLY A 289 14.58 17.01 1.44
C GLY A 289 16.10 16.75 1.34
N PRO A 290 16.59 16.17 0.22
CA PRO A 290 17.99 15.73 0.06
C PRO A 290 19.04 16.87 0.05
N LEU A 291 18.62 18.13 0.18
CA LEU A 291 19.50 19.30 0.35
C LEU A 291 19.54 19.81 1.80
N ALA A 292 18.94 19.07 2.75
CA ALA A 292 18.88 19.42 4.18
C ALA A 292 20.26 19.76 4.78
N ASP A 293 21.32 19.05 4.37
CA ASP A 293 22.69 19.32 4.80
C ASP A 293 23.22 20.69 4.32
N ILE A 294 22.87 21.09 3.10
CA ILE A 294 23.26 22.40 2.54
C ILE A 294 22.45 23.52 3.22
N ALA A 295 21.16 23.28 3.47
CA ALA A 295 20.28 24.20 4.20
C ALA A 295 20.77 24.43 5.64
N ARG A 296 21.20 23.38 6.36
CA ARG A 296 21.81 23.50 7.69
C ARG A 296 23.12 24.30 7.67
N GLN A 297 23.97 24.11 6.65
CA GLN A 297 25.24 24.83 6.53
C GLN A 297 25.08 26.34 6.28
N ILE A 298 23.95 26.78 5.70
CA ILE A 298 23.65 28.20 5.49
C ILE A 298 22.74 28.81 6.57
N GLY A 299 22.47 28.07 7.65
CA GLY A 299 21.72 28.55 8.82
C GLY A 299 20.20 28.56 8.66
N SER A 300 19.66 27.79 7.72
CA SER A 300 18.22 27.53 7.63
C SER A 300 17.82 26.53 8.72
N GLU A 301 17.22 27.02 9.81
CA GLU A 301 16.45 26.15 10.70
C GLU A 301 15.14 25.77 10.01
N GLY A 302 14.79 24.48 10.01
CA GLY A 302 13.54 23.95 9.46
C GLY A 302 12.29 24.55 10.10
N ASP A 303 11.15 24.47 9.39
CA ASP A 303 9.86 24.99 9.85
C ASP A 303 8.92 23.96 10.48
N ASN A 304 9.28 22.66 10.46
CA ASN A 304 8.47 21.51 10.93
C ASN A 304 7.09 21.39 10.28
N LEU A 305 6.87 22.09 9.16
CA LEU A 305 5.62 22.11 8.40
C LEU A 305 5.85 21.79 6.92
N SER A 306 7.04 21.26 6.60
CA SER A 306 7.40 20.85 5.26
C SER A 306 6.75 19.51 4.96
N LEU A 307 6.07 19.37 3.82
CA LEU A 307 5.58 18.09 3.33
C LEU A 307 6.78 17.13 3.22
N ASN A 308 6.66 15.93 3.75
CA ASN A 308 7.70 14.94 3.55
C ASN A 308 7.74 14.54 2.07
N GLY A 309 8.92 14.50 1.44
CA GLY A 309 9.03 14.33 -0.01
C GLY A 309 8.58 12.96 -0.54
N CYS A 310 8.21 12.03 0.34
CA CYS A 310 7.82 10.65 0.06
C CYS A 310 6.41 10.34 0.60
N THR A 311 5.45 11.25 0.49
CA THR A 311 4.05 10.97 0.88
C THR A 311 3.10 11.47 -0.19
N ASN A 312 2.05 10.72 -0.49
CA ASN A 312 1.04 11.20 -1.46
C ASN A 312 0.18 12.32 -0.89
N TYR A 313 -0.50 12.99 -1.81
CA TYR A 313 -1.42 14.08 -1.55
C TYR A 313 -2.59 14.01 -2.55
N GLY A 314 -3.59 14.89 -2.46
CA GLY A 314 -4.72 14.93 -3.39
C GLY A 314 -6.06 15.07 -2.70
N GLY A 315 -7.14 14.73 -3.42
CA GLY A 315 -8.51 14.86 -2.94
C GLY A 315 -8.87 14.00 -1.72
N THR A 316 -8.02 13.01 -1.39
CA THR A 316 -8.17 12.08 -0.26
C THR A 316 -7.46 12.57 1.01
N THR A 317 -6.56 13.56 0.92
CA THR A 317 -5.76 14.01 2.07
C THR A 317 -6.64 14.53 3.20
N PHE A 318 -6.46 13.97 4.41
CA PHE A 318 -7.27 14.34 5.56
C PHE A 318 -6.49 15.16 6.60
N ILE A 319 -5.33 14.69 7.08
CA ILE A 319 -4.56 15.37 8.13
C ILE A 319 -3.06 15.16 7.97
N ALA A 320 -2.26 16.17 8.32
CA ALA A 320 -0.79 16.10 8.32
C ALA A 320 -0.25 15.78 9.72
N VAL A 321 0.70 14.86 9.80
CA VAL A 321 1.26 14.32 11.04
C VAL A 321 2.78 14.44 11.02
N PRO A 322 3.40 15.02 12.08
CA PRO A 322 4.84 15.01 12.24
C PRO A 322 5.44 13.59 12.21
N SER A 323 6.41 13.34 11.32
CA SER A 323 7.15 12.07 11.23
C SER A 323 8.55 12.27 10.62
N ASP A 324 9.49 11.41 11.00
CA ASP A 324 10.86 11.41 10.44
C ASP A 324 10.97 10.53 9.20
N SER A 325 10.09 9.54 9.06
CA SER A 325 9.89 8.77 7.84
C SER A 325 8.63 9.22 7.08
N CYS A 326 8.31 8.50 6.00
CA CYS A 326 7.19 8.76 5.10
C CYS A 326 5.81 8.58 5.75
N SER A 327 4.79 8.28 4.94
CA SER A 327 3.40 8.21 5.37
C SER A 327 3.14 7.09 6.40
N SER A 328 3.93 6.02 6.39
CA SER A 328 3.82 4.91 7.35
C SER A 328 4.01 5.34 8.81
N GLU A 329 5.10 6.05 9.13
CA GLU A 329 5.31 6.50 10.51
C GLU A 329 4.27 7.56 10.91
N ALA A 330 3.88 8.46 10.00
CA ALA A 330 2.78 9.40 10.23
C ALA A 330 1.48 8.68 10.60
N THR A 331 1.19 7.55 9.94
CA THR A 331 0.05 6.68 10.25
C THR A 331 0.19 6.05 11.63
N ALA A 332 1.37 5.52 11.96
CA ALA A 332 1.61 4.93 13.28
C ALA A 332 1.49 5.94 14.43
N ASN A 333 2.04 7.13 14.23
CA ASN A 333 1.91 8.25 15.15
C ASN A 333 0.43 8.62 15.34
N LEU A 334 -0.33 8.70 14.25
CA LEU A 334 -1.78 8.96 14.30
C LEU A 334 -2.57 7.82 14.96
N GLY A 335 -2.17 6.57 14.78
CA GLY A 335 -2.72 5.41 15.48
C GLY A 335 -2.56 5.52 16.99
N GLY A 336 -1.37 5.86 17.47
CA GLY A 336 -1.14 6.13 18.89
C GLY A 336 -1.90 7.36 19.40
N ILE A 337 -2.00 8.43 18.60
CA ILE A 337 -2.82 9.62 18.93
C ILE A 337 -4.30 9.25 19.06
N ALA A 338 -4.84 8.44 18.15
CA ALA A 338 -6.20 7.91 18.24
C ALA A 338 -6.38 7.06 19.51
N GLY A 339 -5.39 6.24 19.87
CA GLY A 339 -5.33 5.51 21.13
C GLY A 339 -5.41 6.40 22.37
N LEU A 340 -4.71 7.55 22.38
CA LEU A 340 -4.82 8.55 23.45
C LEU A 340 -6.20 9.20 23.52
N ILE A 341 -6.82 9.53 22.38
CA ILE A 341 -8.17 10.09 22.32
C ILE A 341 -9.18 9.10 22.91
N LEU A 342 -9.12 7.83 22.49
CA LEU A 342 -10.00 6.77 23.02
C LEU A 342 -9.75 6.53 24.50
N SER A 343 -8.49 6.60 24.95
CA SER A 343 -8.13 6.51 26.37
C SER A 343 -8.73 7.65 27.18
N ALA A 344 -8.60 8.89 26.70
CA ALA A 344 -9.18 10.07 27.34
C ALA A 344 -10.71 10.00 27.41
N ALA A 345 -11.36 9.47 26.36
CA ALA A 345 -12.80 9.26 26.36
C ALA A 345 -13.23 8.26 27.45
N ARG A 346 -12.47 7.18 27.65
CA ARG A 346 -12.75 6.19 28.71
C ARG A 346 -12.42 6.73 30.10
N ASP A 347 -11.33 7.48 30.25
CA ASP A 347 -10.91 8.09 31.52
C ASP A 347 -11.91 9.16 31.99
N ALA A 348 -12.49 9.91 31.05
CA ALA A 348 -13.53 10.89 31.32
C ALA A 348 -14.94 10.30 31.41
N GLU A 349 -15.09 8.97 31.31
CA GLU A 349 -16.37 8.25 31.33
C GLU A 349 -17.39 8.84 30.34
N ILE A 350 -16.91 9.19 29.14
CA ILE A 350 -17.76 9.72 28.08
C ILE A 350 -18.89 8.72 27.79
N THR A 351 -20.13 9.21 27.77
CA THR A 351 -21.29 8.37 27.47
C THR A 351 -21.13 7.76 26.09
N ALA A 352 -21.25 6.42 26.03
CA ALA A 352 -21.12 5.66 24.81
C ALA A 352 -22.05 6.17 23.71
N HIS A 353 -21.51 6.30 22.50
CA HIS A 353 -22.29 6.74 21.35
C HIS A 353 -23.49 5.80 21.12
N PRO A 354 -24.72 6.31 20.88
CA PRO A 354 -25.92 5.47 20.77
C PRO A 354 -25.86 4.37 19.71
N SER A 355 -25.12 4.58 18.61
CA SER A 355 -24.96 3.54 17.57
C SER A 355 -24.14 2.33 18.05
N LEU A 356 -23.34 2.49 19.10
CA LEU A 356 -22.41 1.46 19.58
C LEU A 356 -23.01 0.58 20.68
N SER A 357 -24.18 0.96 21.23
CA SER A 357 -24.76 0.30 22.41
C SER A 357 -25.11 -1.18 22.22
N ASN A 358 -25.25 -1.63 20.96
CA ASN A 358 -25.55 -3.02 20.60
C ASN A 358 -24.40 -3.69 19.83
N THR A 359 -23.19 -3.12 19.89
CA THR A 359 -22.00 -3.66 19.23
C THR A 359 -21.05 -4.27 20.25
N ALA A 360 -20.10 -5.09 19.80
CA ALA A 360 -19.03 -5.60 20.65
C ALA A 360 -17.94 -4.55 20.96
N SER A 361 -18.02 -3.37 20.33
CA SER A 361 -17.03 -2.30 20.48
C SER A 361 -16.97 -1.76 21.90
N LYS A 362 -15.75 -1.53 22.36
CA LYS A 362 -15.43 -0.92 23.66
C LYS A 362 -15.22 0.60 23.55
N ASN A 363 -15.44 1.18 22.38
CA ASN A 363 -15.20 2.60 22.14
C ASN A 363 -16.36 3.46 22.66
N PRO A 364 -16.08 4.51 23.47
CA PRO A 364 -17.13 5.43 23.93
C PRO A 364 -17.61 6.41 22.84
N ILE A 365 -16.76 6.67 21.85
CA ILE A 365 -17.03 7.59 20.74
C ILE A 365 -17.03 6.82 19.43
N SER A 366 -17.81 7.26 18.45
CA SER A 366 -17.82 6.63 17.11
C SER A 366 -16.53 6.92 16.34
N ALA A 367 -16.29 6.17 15.24
CA ALA A 367 -15.20 6.47 14.31
C ALA A 367 -15.34 7.87 13.70
N ASN A 368 -16.56 8.32 13.43
CA ASN A 368 -16.83 9.66 12.91
C ASN A 368 -16.54 10.73 13.98
N GLU A 369 -16.98 10.57 15.23
CA GLU A 369 -16.66 11.52 16.31
C GLU A 369 -15.15 11.69 16.50
N LEU A 370 -14.36 10.61 16.42
CA LEU A 370 -12.89 10.67 16.43
C LEU A 370 -12.36 11.45 15.22
N LYS A 371 -12.85 11.17 14.01
CA LYS A 371 -12.49 11.91 12.78
C LYS A 371 -12.82 13.40 12.93
N GLN A 372 -13.97 13.76 13.50
CA GLN A 372 -14.36 15.16 13.71
C GLN A 372 -13.52 15.86 14.78
N LEU A 373 -13.10 15.16 15.84
CA LEU A 373 -12.15 15.70 16.82
C LEU A 373 -10.83 16.09 16.15
N LEU A 374 -10.22 15.15 15.42
CA LEU A 374 -8.95 15.39 14.70
C LEU A 374 -9.07 16.58 13.74
N ARG A 375 -10.15 16.62 12.95
CA ARG A 375 -10.45 17.71 12.02
C ARG A 375 -10.62 19.05 12.72
N ALA A 376 -11.41 19.09 13.79
CA ALA A 376 -11.80 20.34 14.44
C ALA A 376 -10.65 20.98 15.23
N THR A 377 -9.66 20.19 15.64
CA THR A 377 -8.54 20.67 16.43
C THR A 377 -7.27 20.91 15.62
N ALA A 378 -7.19 20.40 14.39
CA ALA A 378 -6.04 20.57 13.50
C ALA A 378 -5.61 22.04 13.36
N ASP A 379 -4.30 22.24 13.28
CA ASP A 379 -3.67 23.53 13.02
C ASP A 379 -3.50 23.72 11.51
N ASP A 380 -4.29 24.61 10.92
CA ASP A 380 -4.29 24.94 9.49
C ASP A 380 -2.90 25.37 8.97
N ILE A 381 -2.43 24.75 7.89
CA ILE A 381 -1.14 25.06 7.25
C ILE A 381 -1.41 25.91 6.00
N ASP A 382 -1.39 27.23 6.16
CA ASP A 382 -1.66 28.18 5.08
C ASP A 382 -0.49 29.15 4.85
N PHE A 383 0.26 28.92 3.78
CA PHE A 383 1.31 29.82 3.28
C PHE A 383 0.86 30.68 2.09
N SER A 384 -0.42 30.58 1.71
CA SER A 384 -1.00 31.27 0.55
C SER A 384 -1.61 32.63 0.93
N SER A 385 -2.17 32.76 2.13
CA SER A 385 -2.67 34.04 2.64
C SER A 385 -1.52 34.98 3.00
N PRO A 386 -1.58 36.29 2.70
CA PRO A 386 -0.50 37.21 3.05
C PRO A 386 -0.23 37.23 4.56
N GLY A 387 1.00 36.89 4.97
CA GLY A 387 1.44 36.93 6.36
C GLY A 387 2.26 38.18 6.70
N THR A 388 3.02 38.11 7.81
CA THR A 388 3.90 39.19 8.25
C THR A 388 5.02 39.47 7.20
N PRO A 389 5.10 40.68 6.61
CA PRO A 389 6.08 40.98 5.58
C PRO A 389 7.53 40.73 6.04
N GLY A 390 8.29 39.96 5.26
CA GLY A 390 9.70 39.63 5.54
C GLY A 390 9.93 38.43 6.46
N ILE A 391 8.87 37.84 7.03
CA ILE A 391 8.90 36.57 7.79
C ILE A 391 8.06 35.52 7.05
N ASP A 392 6.90 35.93 6.54
CA ASP A 392 5.86 35.11 5.90
C ASP A 392 5.67 35.57 4.45
N ALA A 393 6.70 35.42 3.62
CA ALA A 393 6.54 35.69 2.20
C ALA A 393 5.56 34.65 1.63
N PRO A 394 4.48 35.07 0.93
CA PRO A 394 3.62 34.12 0.24
C PRO A 394 4.45 33.35 -0.80
N ASN A 395 4.04 32.12 -1.06
CA ASN A 395 4.72 31.23 -2.01
C ASN A 395 4.91 31.94 -3.38
N ASP A 396 6.18 32.08 -3.82
CA ASP A 396 6.55 32.77 -5.06
C ASP A 396 7.10 31.75 -6.07
N PRO A 397 6.32 31.33 -7.07
CA PRO A 397 6.75 30.35 -8.07
C PRO A 397 7.89 30.85 -8.97
N GLY A 398 8.28 32.12 -8.89
CA GLY A 398 9.46 32.68 -9.57
C GLY A 398 10.77 32.54 -8.78
N ASN A 399 10.72 32.09 -7.53
CA ASN A 399 11.89 31.95 -6.66
C ASN A 399 12.05 30.50 -6.17
N PRO A 400 12.97 29.71 -6.75
CA PRO A 400 13.16 28.30 -6.38
C PRO A 400 13.64 28.09 -4.93
N LEU A 401 14.04 29.15 -4.21
CA LEU A 401 14.37 29.10 -2.78
C LEU A 401 13.15 29.29 -1.86
N LEU A 402 11.99 29.69 -2.41
CA LEU A 402 10.74 29.92 -1.68
C LEU A 402 9.57 29.09 -2.22
N GLU A 403 9.82 28.24 -3.23
CA GLU A 403 8.81 27.41 -3.87
C GLU A 403 8.41 26.25 -2.95
N ARG A 404 7.18 26.30 -2.45
CA ARG A 404 6.53 25.27 -1.63
C ARG A 404 5.45 24.55 -2.42
N TYR A 405 5.01 23.40 -1.94
CA TYR A 405 3.73 22.83 -2.39
C TYR A 405 2.58 23.84 -2.18
N PRO A 406 1.61 23.93 -3.10
CA PRO A 406 0.52 24.90 -3.00
C PRO A 406 -0.38 24.62 -1.78
N THR A 407 -0.49 25.58 -0.86
CA THR A 407 -1.42 25.57 0.27
C THR A 407 -2.66 26.42 0.01
N ARG A 408 -3.74 26.20 0.78
CA ARG A 408 -4.95 27.04 0.79
C ARG A 408 -5.44 27.26 2.23
N PRO A 409 -6.21 28.33 2.51
CA PRO A 409 -6.85 28.48 3.82
C PRO A 409 -7.85 27.35 4.09
N GLY A 410 -7.75 26.69 5.24
CA GLY A 410 -8.62 25.59 5.64
C GLY A 410 -8.19 24.25 5.06
N TRP A 411 -9.11 23.52 4.42
CA TRP A 411 -8.75 22.26 3.78
C TRP A 411 -8.04 22.51 2.44
N ASP A 412 -6.92 21.83 2.21
CA ASP A 412 -6.25 21.77 0.91
C ASP A 412 -5.78 20.36 0.54
N ALA A 413 -5.45 20.15 -0.74
CA ALA A 413 -5.10 18.83 -1.25
C ALA A 413 -3.72 18.36 -0.77
N VAL A 414 -2.90 19.21 -0.16
CA VAL A 414 -1.53 18.86 0.26
C VAL A 414 -1.49 18.51 1.74
N PHE A 415 -2.11 19.31 2.60
CA PHE A 415 -2.05 19.14 4.06
C PHE A 415 -3.40 18.74 4.68
N GLY A 416 -4.45 18.56 3.85
CA GLY A 416 -5.78 18.24 4.34
C GLY A 416 -6.29 19.37 5.22
N PHE A 417 -6.78 19.05 6.42
CA PHE A 417 -7.19 20.05 7.42
C PHE A 417 -6.03 20.70 8.18
N GLY A 418 -4.78 20.37 7.86
CA GLY A 418 -3.58 20.90 8.49
C GLY A 418 -2.91 19.90 9.42
N ARG A 419 -2.00 20.39 10.27
CA ARG A 419 -1.24 19.56 11.22
C ARG A 419 -2.14 19.08 12.35
N VAL A 420 -2.01 17.82 12.75
CA VAL A 420 -2.65 17.31 13.97
C VAL A 420 -2.27 18.11 15.22
N ASN A 421 -3.27 18.49 16.00
CA ASN A 421 -3.09 19.08 17.34
C ASN A 421 -3.58 18.08 18.40
N ILE A 422 -2.61 17.35 18.95
CA ILE A 422 -2.83 16.17 19.79
C ILE A 422 -3.42 16.57 21.13
N TYR A 423 -2.84 17.59 21.76
CA TYR A 423 -3.32 18.08 23.05
C TYR A 423 -4.77 18.55 22.98
N GLU A 424 -5.15 19.30 21.95
CA GLU A 424 -6.52 19.82 21.84
C GLU A 424 -7.52 18.71 21.56
N ALA A 425 -7.16 17.70 20.76
CA ALA A 425 -8.03 16.56 20.53
C ALA A 425 -8.30 15.78 21.84
N VAL A 426 -7.23 15.50 22.61
CA VAL A 426 -7.32 14.81 23.89
C VAL A 426 -8.05 15.66 24.95
N ARG A 427 -7.74 16.96 25.03
CA ARG A 427 -8.39 17.91 25.96
C ARG A 427 -9.87 18.05 25.65
N ALA A 428 -10.24 18.29 24.38
CA ALA A 428 -11.64 18.42 23.97
C ALA A 428 -12.42 17.14 24.30
N THR A 429 -11.81 15.97 24.10
CA THR A 429 -12.42 14.69 24.47
C THR A 429 -12.66 14.59 25.96
N ARG A 430 -11.66 14.86 26.80
CA ARG A 430 -11.79 14.89 28.27
C ARG A 430 -12.90 15.83 28.73
N ASP A 431 -13.03 16.99 28.09
CA ASP A 431 -13.99 18.03 28.44
C ASP A 431 -15.40 17.77 27.85
N GLY A 432 -15.58 16.70 27.06
CA GLY A 432 -16.85 16.41 26.38
C GLY A 432 -17.16 17.36 25.22
N GLU A 433 -16.17 18.13 24.75
CA GLU A 433 -16.25 19.09 23.65
C GLU A 433 -16.19 18.40 22.26
N ILE A 434 -16.82 17.24 22.12
CA ILE A 434 -16.83 16.41 20.91
C ILE A 434 -17.76 17.04 19.85
N PRO A 435 -17.28 17.33 18.62
CA PRO A 435 -18.10 17.95 17.56
C PRO A 435 -19.23 17.02 17.04
N PRO A 436 -20.25 17.57 16.37
CA PRO A 436 -21.29 16.76 15.74
C PRO A 436 -20.75 15.95 14.56
N GLU A 437 -21.44 14.86 14.20
CA GLU A 437 -21.06 13.95 13.11
C GLU A 437 -21.61 14.44 11.77
N ALA A 438 -20.76 14.36 10.75
CA ALA A 438 -21.14 14.53 9.36
C ALA A 438 -20.54 13.37 8.57
N ASP A 439 -21.33 12.75 7.70
CA ASP A 439 -20.94 11.59 6.93
C ASP A 439 -21.48 11.69 5.50
N LEU A 440 -20.66 11.32 4.51
CA LEU A 440 -20.95 11.45 3.09
C LEU A 440 -20.60 10.13 2.37
N ALA A 441 -21.58 9.23 2.30
CA ALA A 441 -21.42 7.89 1.74
C ALA A 441 -21.49 7.87 0.21
N GLU A 442 -22.49 8.52 -0.41
CA GLU A 442 -22.66 8.53 -1.87
C GLU A 442 -22.81 9.97 -2.40
N PRO A 443 -22.30 10.27 -3.63
CA PRO A 443 -21.54 9.42 -4.57
C PRO A 443 -20.22 8.91 -4.01
N SER A 444 -19.54 7.94 -4.61
CA SER A 444 -18.23 7.47 -4.11
C SER A 444 -17.10 8.48 -4.39
N ILE A 445 -16.04 8.44 -3.59
CA ILE A 445 -14.84 9.24 -3.82
C ILE A 445 -14.24 8.92 -5.18
N ASN A 446 -13.81 9.96 -5.90
CA ASN A 446 -13.31 9.91 -7.27
C ASN A 446 -14.29 9.37 -8.32
N GLU A 447 -15.57 9.17 -7.99
CA GLU A 447 -16.58 8.74 -8.96
C GLU A 447 -16.71 9.76 -10.10
N VAL A 448 -16.77 9.26 -11.34
CA VAL A 448 -17.01 10.06 -12.54
C VAL A 448 -18.52 10.08 -12.82
N LEU A 449 -19.14 11.20 -12.47
CA LEU A 449 -20.56 11.47 -12.67
C LEU A 449 -20.81 12.08 -14.07
N PRO A 450 -21.97 11.81 -14.69
CA PRO A 450 -22.31 12.41 -15.98
C PRO A 450 -22.48 13.93 -15.86
N ALA A 451 -22.42 14.65 -16.99
CA ALA A 451 -22.57 16.12 -16.99
C ALA A 451 -24.04 16.59 -16.95
N THR A 452 -25.00 15.67 -16.98
CA THR A 452 -26.44 15.96 -16.92
C THR A 452 -27.17 14.98 -16.01
N GLY A 453 -28.39 15.35 -15.59
CA GLY A 453 -29.20 14.53 -14.69
C GLY A 453 -29.13 15.00 -13.23
N VAL A 454 -29.61 14.13 -12.33
CA VAL A 454 -29.70 14.40 -10.90
C VAL A 454 -29.12 13.21 -10.15
N VAL A 455 -28.26 13.50 -9.17
CA VAL A 455 -27.59 12.49 -8.35
C VAL A 455 -27.97 12.69 -6.88
N PRO A 456 -28.48 11.66 -6.18
CA PRO A 456 -28.75 11.76 -4.75
C PRO A 456 -27.45 11.84 -3.96
N ILE A 457 -27.43 12.68 -2.93
CA ILE A 457 -26.39 12.69 -1.90
C ILE A 457 -26.88 11.85 -0.73
N ARG A 458 -26.17 10.75 -0.43
CA ARG A 458 -26.46 9.91 0.74
C ARG A 458 -25.39 10.05 1.80
N GLY A 459 -25.82 10.00 3.04
CA GLY A 459 -24.93 10.04 4.19
C GLY A 459 -25.71 10.11 5.49
N SER A 460 -25.06 10.58 6.54
CA SER A 460 -25.69 10.80 7.84
C SER A 460 -25.22 12.09 8.51
N VAL A 461 -26.12 12.67 9.31
CA VAL A 461 -25.88 13.87 10.11
C VAL A 461 -26.44 13.66 11.51
N ALA A 462 -25.67 14.00 12.53
CA ALA A 462 -26.09 13.84 13.92
C ALA A 462 -25.33 14.79 14.85
N ALA A 463 -25.96 15.13 15.98
CA ALA A 463 -25.31 15.80 17.09
C ALA A 463 -25.76 15.14 18.40
N VAL A 464 -25.36 13.90 18.62
CA VAL A 464 -25.85 13.07 19.75
C VAL A 464 -25.45 13.62 21.13
N ARG A 465 -24.48 14.54 21.18
CA ARG A 465 -24.00 15.24 22.38
C ARG A 465 -24.50 16.68 22.48
N SER A 466 -25.46 17.06 21.65
CA SER A 466 -26.06 18.40 21.65
C SER A 466 -27.59 18.32 21.62
N GLU A 467 -28.26 19.38 22.06
CA GLU A 467 -29.73 19.45 22.09
C GLU A 467 -30.34 19.60 20.70
N SER A 468 -29.60 20.22 19.77
CA SER A 468 -30.03 20.41 18.39
C SER A 468 -28.86 20.68 17.45
N TYR A 469 -29.10 20.58 16.15
CA TYR A 469 -28.15 20.92 15.11
C TYR A 469 -28.81 21.44 13.83
N SER A 470 -28.01 22.05 12.97
CA SER A 470 -28.32 22.37 11.58
C SER A 470 -27.33 21.67 10.66
N TRP A 471 -27.70 21.46 9.41
CA TRP A 471 -26.84 20.81 8.42
C TRP A 471 -27.03 21.37 7.01
N ALA A 472 -26.00 21.29 6.18
CA ALA A 472 -26.05 21.69 4.78
C ALA A 472 -25.20 20.75 3.90
N VAL A 473 -25.79 20.28 2.80
CA VAL A 473 -25.12 19.61 1.69
C VAL A 473 -24.69 20.68 0.69
N GLN A 474 -23.39 20.72 0.35
CA GLN A 474 -22.81 21.76 -0.48
C GLN A 474 -21.82 21.21 -1.50
N TRP A 475 -21.59 21.97 -2.58
CA TRP A 475 -20.60 21.65 -3.60
C TRP A 475 -19.83 22.89 -4.09
N ALA A 476 -18.61 22.67 -4.56
CA ALA A 476 -17.73 23.65 -5.18
C ALA A 476 -16.92 23.00 -6.32
N VAL A 477 -16.52 23.78 -7.33
CA VAL A 477 -15.69 23.29 -8.44
C VAL A 477 -14.20 23.37 -8.11
N GLY A 478 -13.41 22.48 -8.70
CA GLY A 478 -11.97 22.38 -8.52
C GLY A 478 -11.56 21.46 -7.36
N LEU A 479 -10.36 20.89 -7.49
CA LEU A 479 -9.75 19.98 -6.52
C LEU A 479 -9.64 20.58 -5.11
N GLN A 480 -9.33 21.87 -5.01
CA GLN A 480 -9.09 22.56 -3.74
C GLN A 480 -9.53 24.03 -3.82
N PRO A 481 -9.60 24.77 -2.70
CA PRO A 481 -9.99 26.17 -2.74
C PRO A 481 -9.18 27.00 -3.72
N PRO A 482 -9.73 28.10 -4.25
CA PRO A 482 -8.98 28.95 -5.17
C PRO A 482 -7.85 29.69 -4.44
N ALA A 483 -6.82 30.12 -5.18
CA ALA A 483 -5.72 30.87 -4.62
C ALA A 483 -6.17 32.22 -4.06
N TYR A 484 -5.58 32.63 -2.93
CA TYR A 484 -5.76 33.98 -2.39
C TYR A 484 -5.52 35.05 -3.48
N PRO A 485 -6.31 36.14 -3.57
CA PRO A 485 -7.39 36.55 -2.66
C PRO A 485 -8.78 36.00 -3.00
N ALA A 486 -8.87 35.04 -3.92
CA ALA A 486 -10.15 34.43 -4.23
C ALA A 486 -10.68 33.64 -3.03
N VAL A 487 -12.00 33.64 -2.87
CA VAL A 487 -12.69 32.94 -1.78
C VAL A 487 -13.53 31.83 -2.38
N GLU A 488 -13.51 30.70 -1.71
CA GLU A 488 -14.31 29.54 -2.07
C GLU A 488 -15.81 29.88 -2.16
N GLN A 489 -16.48 29.35 -3.19
CA GLN A 489 -17.91 29.56 -3.41
C GLN A 489 -18.67 28.25 -3.30
N TRP A 490 -19.06 27.92 -2.06
CA TRP A 490 -19.95 26.79 -1.79
C TRP A 490 -21.38 27.09 -2.22
N ARG A 491 -21.97 26.18 -2.99
CA ARG A 491 -23.38 26.20 -3.37
C ARG A 491 -24.13 25.14 -2.57
N THR A 492 -25.23 25.53 -1.93
CA THR A 492 -26.04 24.62 -1.11
C THR A 492 -27.05 23.88 -1.97
N ALA A 493 -27.01 22.55 -1.95
CA ALA A 493 -27.97 21.68 -2.61
C ALA A 493 -29.17 21.36 -1.70
N ALA A 494 -28.91 21.18 -0.40
CA ALA A 494 -29.94 20.93 0.61
C ALA A 494 -29.47 21.37 1.99
N SER A 495 -30.41 21.64 2.89
CA SER A 495 -30.11 21.97 4.29
C SER A 495 -31.28 21.61 5.22
N GLY A 496 -30.99 21.52 6.51
CA GLY A 496 -31.98 21.39 7.57
C GLY A 496 -31.54 22.15 8.82
N ASP A 497 -32.52 22.58 9.63
CA ASP A 497 -32.30 23.44 10.80
C ASP A 497 -33.09 22.93 12.01
N ASN A 498 -32.54 23.11 13.21
CA ASN A 498 -33.14 22.73 14.49
C ASN A 498 -33.52 21.23 14.58
N GLU A 499 -32.70 20.37 13.97
CA GLU A 499 -32.85 18.92 14.06
C GLU A 499 -32.41 18.44 15.45
N THR A 500 -33.12 17.48 16.03
CA THR A 500 -32.83 16.95 17.38
C THR A 500 -32.58 15.44 17.40
N ALA A 501 -32.67 14.78 16.25
CA ALA A 501 -32.44 13.35 16.10
C ALA A 501 -31.47 13.09 14.94
N PRO A 502 -30.67 12.02 14.98
CA PRO A 502 -29.85 11.61 13.85
C PRO A 502 -30.69 11.41 12.58
N ARG A 503 -30.13 11.78 11.44
CA ARG A 503 -30.74 11.58 10.12
C ARG A 503 -29.77 10.85 9.20
N SER A 504 -30.26 9.84 8.47
CA SER A 504 -29.48 9.08 7.50
C SER A 504 -30.29 8.80 6.22
N GLY A 505 -29.59 8.47 5.13
CA GLY A 505 -30.17 8.23 3.81
C GLY A 505 -29.95 9.40 2.87
N VAL A 506 -30.93 9.71 2.02
CA VAL A 506 -30.82 10.84 1.07
C VAL A 506 -30.97 12.17 1.81
N LEU A 507 -29.91 12.98 1.79
CA LEU A 507 -29.86 14.31 2.42
C LEU A 507 -30.14 15.43 1.42
N GLY A 508 -29.90 15.21 0.13
CA GLY A 508 -30.16 16.17 -0.93
C GLY A 508 -29.94 15.56 -2.31
N GLU A 509 -30.09 16.38 -3.35
CA GLU A 509 -29.87 16.00 -4.74
C GLU A 509 -28.99 17.05 -5.43
N LEU A 510 -28.00 16.62 -6.21
CA LEU A 510 -27.18 17.47 -7.05
C LEU A 510 -27.76 17.61 -8.45
N ASN A 511 -27.83 18.83 -8.97
CA ASN A 511 -28.13 19.08 -10.37
C ASN A 511 -26.82 19.11 -11.18
N LEU A 512 -26.56 18.04 -11.93
CA LEU A 512 -25.29 17.87 -12.64
C LEU A 512 -25.12 18.87 -13.78
N ALA A 513 -26.21 19.32 -14.42
CA ALA A 513 -26.14 20.35 -15.46
C ALA A 513 -25.72 21.72 -14.89
N GLU A 514 -26.12 22.02 -13.65
CA GLU A 514 -25.66 23.23 -12.94
C GLU A 514 -24.18 23.15 -12.60
N ILE A 515 -23.72 21.97 -12.14
CA ILE A 515 -22.31 21.72 -11.83
C ILE A 515 -21.46 21.82 -13.10
N ALA A 516 -21.87 21.12 -14.17
CA ALA A 516 -21.19 21.16 -15.46
C ALA A 516 -21.10 22.59 -16.02
N ALA A 517 -22.12 23.42 -15.85
CA ALA A 517 -22.10 24.82 -16.27
C ALA A 517 -21.14 25.70 -15.44
N ALA A 518 -20.79 25.29 -14.22
CA ALA A 518 -19.84 25.97 -13.35
C ALA A 518 -18.38 25.55 -13.59
N LEU A 519 -18.14 24.41 -14.27
CA LEU A 519 -16.80 23.92 -14.57
C LEU A 519 -16.08 24.77 -15.64
N PRO A 520 -14.74 24.89 -15.58
CA PRO A 520 -13.96 25.51 -16.64
C PRO A 520 -14.21 24.83 -18.00
N ASN A 521 -14.74 25.61 -18.95
CA ASN A 521 -15.11 25.13 -20.29
C ASN A 521 -16.17 24.02 -20.32
N GLY A 522 -16.97 23.87 -19.26
CA GLY A 522 -18.04 22.87 -19.18
C GLY A 522 -17.55 21.43 -18.89
N GLY A 523 -18.50 20.54 -18.62
CA GLY A 523 -18.25 19.11 -18.31
C GLY A 523 -18.04 18.20 -19.53
N VAL A 524 -17.61 18.71 -20.69
CA VAL A 524 -17.44 17.94 -21.94
C VAL A 524 -16.07 18.22 -22.58
N GLY A 525 -15.53 17.24 -23.28
CA GLY A 525 -14.30 17.36 -24.08
C GLY A 525 -13.03 16.93 -23.33
N PRO A 526 -11.85 16.96 -23.97
CA PRO A 526 -10.65 16.33 -23.42
C PRO A 526 -10.15 17.04 -22.15
N SER A 527 -9.49 16.32 -21.25
CA SER A 527 -8.85 16.90 -20.06
C SER A 527 -7.69 17.85 -20.39
N SER A 528 -7.27 18.02 -21.65
CA SER A 528 -6.12 18.86 -22.00
C SER A 528 -6.48 20.31 -22.40
N THR A 529 -5.65 21.27 -22.00
CA THR A 529 -5.63 22.62 -22.57
C THR A 529 -4.30 22.83 -23.32
N ASN A 530 -4.35 23.12 -24.63
CA ASN A 530 -3.16 23.33 -25.47
C ASN A 530 -2.18 22.12 -25.53
N GLY A 531 -2.70 20.90 -25.37
CA GLY A 531 -1.87 19.67 -25.35
C GLY A 531 -1.22 19.37 -23.99
N VAL A 532 -1.43 20.21 -22.97
CA VAL A 532 -1.04 19.91 -21.59
C VAL A 532 -2.27 19.34 -20.87
N PRO A 533 -2.19 18.14 -20.27
CA PRO A 533 -3.26 17.61 -19.42
C PRO A 533 -3.57 18.56 -18.26
N ASP A 534 -4.85 18.84 -18.05
CA ASP A 534 -5.41 19.51 -16.87
C ASP A 534 -6.25 18.48 -16.11
N GLU A 535 -5.56 17.75 -15.23
CA GLU A 535 -6.12 16.65 -14.43
C GLU A 535 -7.27 17.08 -13.51
N ASP A 536 -7.28 18.35 -13.09
CA ASP A 536 -8.26 18.88 -12.14
C ASP A 536 -9.47 19.53 -12.83
N ARG A 537 -9.51 19.55 -14.18
CA ARG A 537 -10.52 20.26 -14.98
C ARG A 537 -11.95 19.91 -14.58
N PHE A 538 -12.22 18.65 -14.29
CA PHE A 538 -13.56 18.13 -14.01
C PHE A 538 -13.82 17.89 -12.52
N ALA A 539 -12.87 18.25 -11.66
CA ALA A 539 -12.96 18.03 -10.22
C ALA A 539 -14.08 18.86 -9.59
N VAL A 540 -14.84 18.24 -8.70
CA VAL A 540 -15.89 18.85 -7.89
C VAL A 540 -15.75 18.35 -6.46
N ARG A 541 -15.70 19.25 -5.50
CA ARG A 541 -15.75 18.91 -4.08
C ARG A 541 -17.16 18.94 -3.58
N LEU A 542 -17.56 17.89 -2.89
CA LEU A 542 -18.81 17.75 -2.18
C LEU A 542 -18.54 17.80 -0.68
N ARG A 543 -19.40 18.45 0.09
CA ARG A 543 -19.33 18.39 1.54
C ARG A 543 -20.68 18.40 2.22
N ILE A 544 -20.72 17.82 3.40
CA ILE A 544 -21.79 17.97 4.38
C ILE A 544 -21.20 18.70 5.59
N VAL A 545 -21.84 19.80 5.99
CA VAL A 545 -21.48 20.55 7.19
C VAL A 545 -22.60 20.43 8.19
N VAL A 546 -22.29 20.03 9.42
CA VAL A 546 -23.21 19.96 10.55
C VAL A 546 -22.75 20.96 11.60
N THR A 547 -23.68 21.73 12.17
CA THR A 547 -23.38 22.71 13.22
C THR A 547 -24.31 22.48 14.40
N ASP A 548 -23.75 22.19 15.56
CA ASP A 548 -24.53 21.94 16.77
C ASP A 548 -24.94 23.23 17.49
N ALA A 549 -25.73 23.10 18.56
CA ALA A 549 -26.21 24.25 19.34
C ALA A 549 -25.09 25.04 20.05
N GLN A 550 -23.90 24.46 20.21
CA GLN A 550 -22.72 25.11 20.79
C GLN A 550 -21.86 25.80 19.72
N GLY A 551 -22.21 25.67 18.43
CA GLY A 551 -21.46 26.21 17.31
C GLY A 551 -20.25 25.37 16.91
N ARG A 552 -20.15 24.12 17.40
CA ARG A 552 -19.14 23.16 16.92
C ARG A 552 -19.58 22.62 15.57
N HIS A 553 -18.60 22.32 14.72
CA HIS A 553 -18.84 21.87 13.36
C HIS A 553 -18.40 20.42 13.15
N GLY A 554 -19.20 19.65 12.42
CA GLY A 554 -18.83 18.40 11.79
C GLY A 554 -18.73 18.62 10.29
N VAL A 555 -17.71 18.07 9.62
CA VAL A 555 -17.56 18.17 8.17
C VAL A 555 -17.16 16.82 7.59
N ALA A 556 -17.92 16.34 6.61
CA ALA A 556 -17.49 15.32 5.67
C ALA A 556 -17.28 15.97 4.30
N GLN A 557 -16.17 15.70 3.64
CA GLN A 557 -15.84 16.24 2.32
C GLN A 557 -15.18 15.16 1.49
N LYS A 558 -15.49 15.10 0.20
CA LYS A 558 -14.73 14.32 -0.78
C LYS A 558 -14.83 14.88 -2.19
N GLN A 559 -13.99 14.38 -3.06
CA GLN A 559 -13.92 14.74 -4.47
C GLN A 559 -14.71 13.75 -5.33
N VAL A 560 -15.37 14.28 -6.37
CA VAL A 560 -15.93 13.56 -7.51
C VAL A 560 -15.51 14.28 -8.80
N TYR A 561 -15.77 13.66 -9.95
CA TYR A 561 -15.59 14.29 -11.25
C TYR A 561 -16.91 14.40 -11.98
N VAL A 562 -17.15 15.49 -12.71
CA VAL A 562 -18.37 15.66 -13.54
C VAL A 562 -17.96 15.82 -15.00
N HIS A 563 -18.14 14.76 -15.78
CA HIS A 563 -17.64 14.66 -17.14
C HIS A 563 -18.47 13.73 -18.02
N ASP A 564 -18.82 14.18 -19.23
CA ASP A 564 -19.32 13.34 -20.31
C ASP A 564 -18.30 13.30 -21.46
N ASP A 565 -17.89 12.09 -21.86
CA ASP A 565 -17.18 11.86 -23.12
C ASP A 565 -18.20 11.52 -24.23
N PRO A 566 -18.42 12.42 -25.21
CA PRO A 566 -19.40 12.21 -26.27
C PRO A 566 -18.99 11.10 -27.26
N THR A 567 -17.77 10.59 -27.15
CA THR A 567 -17.25 9.49 -27.96
C THR A 567 -17.24 8.14 -27.25
N MET A 568 -17.62 8.10 -25.96
CA MET A 568 -17.72 6.86 -25.18
C MET A 568 -18.77 5.91 -25.77
N ALA A 569 -18.34 4.69 -26.10
CA ALA A 569 -19.21 3.67 -26.69
C ALA A 569 -20.10 2.99 -25.64
N VAL A 570 -19.51 2.65 -24.49
CA VAL A 570 -20.18 1.99 -23.36
C VAL A 570 -19.62 2.54 -22.04
N ASN A 571 -20.46 2.65 -21.01
CA ASN A 571 -20.05 2.98 -19.64
C ASN A 571 -20.42 1.80 -18.73
N LEU A 572 -19.42 0.99 -18.37
CA LEU A 572 -19.58 -0.18 -17.50
C LEU A 572 -19.00 0.14 -16.12
N GLN A 573 -19.74 -0.22 -15.08
CA GLN A 573 -19.28 -0.19 -13.70
C GLN A 573 -19.09 -1.64 -13.25
N VAL A 574 -17.84 -2.08 -13.11
CA VAL A 574 -17.48 -3.46 -12.82
C VAL A 574 -16.78 -3.51 -11.45
N PRO A 575 -17.39 -4.13 -10.43
CA PRO A 575 -16.77 -4.29 -9.11
C PRO A 575 -15.42 -5.00 -9.18
N GLY A 576 -14.45 -4.51 -8.41
CA GLY A 576 -13.10 -5.07 -8.35
C GLY A 576 -12.26 -4.86 -9.61
N ALA A 577 -12.74 -4.14 -10.63
CA ALA A 577 -11.90 -3.79 -11.77
C ALA A 577 -10.79 -2.82 -11.33
N GLY A 578 -9.53 -3.19 -11.56
CA GLY A 578 -8.39 -2.38 -11.10
C GLY A 578 -7.07 -2.79 -11.74
N THR A 579 -6.56 -3.97 -11.38
CA THR A 579 -5.16 -4.34 -11.64
C THR A 579 -4.89 -4.92 -13.03
N SER A 580 -5.86 -5.63 -13.58
CA SER A 580 -5.73 -6.28 -14.88
C SER A 580 -5.92 -5.27 -16.02
N SER A 581 -5.08 -5.39 -17.03
CA SER A 581 -5.26 -4.67 -18.29
C SER A 581 -6.37 -5.35 -19.11
N PRO A 582 -7.26 -4.59 -19.76
CA PRO A 582 -8.28 -5.18 -20.62
C PRO A 582 -7.62 -5.89 -21.81
N ALA A 583 -8.21 -7.00 -22.24
CA ALA A 583 -7.87 -7.69 -23.47
C ALA A 583 -9.07 -7.69 -24.43
N PHE A 584 -8.82 -7.91 -25.72
CA PHE A 584 -9.85 -7.96 -26.75
C PHE A 584 -9.69 -9.20 -27.63
N GLY A 585 -10.81 -9.79 -28.04
CA GLY A 585 -10.82 -10.91 -28.99
C GLY A 585 -12.24 -11.31 -29.40
N ASP A 586 -12.40 -11.78 -30.63
CA ASP A 586 -13.68 -12.28 -31.19
C ASP A 586 -13.94 -13.70 -30.66
N LEU A 587 -14.56 -13.79 -29.47
CA LEU A 587 -14.77 -15.06 -28.79
C LEU A 587 -15.92 -15.85 -29.41
N ASP A 588 -16.97 -15.18 -29.91
CA ASP A 588 -18.13 -15.87 -30.49
C ASP A 588 -18.13 -15.99 -32.01
N GLY A 589 -17.10 -15.47 -32.68
CA GLY A 589 -16.87 -15.59 -34.11
C GLY A 589 -17.82 -14.75 -34.95
N ASP A 590 -18.42 -13.70 -34.39
CA ASP A 590 -19.33 -12.80 -35.10
C ASP A 590 -18.60 -11.69 -35.87
N GLY A 591 -17.28 -11.58 -35.69
CA GLY A 591 -16.40 -10.58 -36.31
C GLY A 591 -16.24 -9.29 -35.51
N GLY A 592 -16.89 -9.16 -34.35
CA GLY A 592 -16.64 -8.14 -33.33
C GLY A 592 -15.76 -8.68 -32.21
N GLU A 593 -14.89 -7.84 -31.67
CA GLU A 593 -14.08 -8.23 -30.49
C GLU A 593 -14.85 -7.96 -29.20
N GLU A 594 -14.90 -8.95 -28.32
CA GLU A 594 -15.33 -8.78 -26.93
C GLU A 594 -14.23 -8.13 -26.09
N LEU A 595 -14.64 -7.34 -25.10
CA LEU A 595 -13.79 -6.83 -24.01
C LEU A 595 -13.71 -7.88 -22.91
N ILE A 596 -12.52 -8.44 -22.70
CA ILE A 596 -12.21 -9.32 -21.57
C ILE A 596 -11.64 -8.47 -20.44
N LEU A 597 -12.26 -8.53 -19.26
CA LEU A 597 -11.86 -7.76 -18.09
C LEU A 597 -11.81 -8.65 -16.85
N ALA A 598 -10.62 -8.86 -16.31
CA ALA A 598 -10.41 -9.57 -15.06
C ALA A 598 -10.43 -8.61 -13.87
N THR A 599 -10.94 -9.07 -12.72
CA THR A 599 -11.13 -8.24 -11.53
C THR A 599 -10.39 -8.80 -10.31
N ASP A 600 -10.09 -7.92 -9.37
CA ASP A 600 -9.46 -8.21 -8.09
C ASP A 600 -10.35 -9.06 -7.16
N ASP A 601 -11.65 -9.14 -7.46
CA ASP A 601 -12.63 -10.02 -6.81
C ASP A 601 -12.57 -11.47 -7.33
N GLY A 602 -11.62 -11.79 -8.21
CA GLY A 602 -11.47 -13.12 -8.82
C GLY A 602 -12.61 -13.47 -9.77
N VAL A 603 -13.19 -12.46 -10.44
CA VAL A 603 -14.22 -12.59 -11.48
C VAL A 603 -13.66 -12.08 -12.79
N MET A 604 -13.91 -12.78 -13.89
CA MET A 604 -13.50 -12.32 -15.22
C MET A 604 -14.72 -12.26 -16.13
N HIS A 605 -14.88 -11.10 -16.75
CA HIS A 605 -16.00 -10.77 -17.62
C HIS A 605 -15.57 -10.81 -19.09
N ALA A 606 -16.54 -11.10 -19.95
CA ALA A 606 -16.41 -10.89 -21.40
C ALA A 606 -17.63 -10.11 -21.88
N PHE A 607 -17.42 -8.85 -22.29
CA PHE A 607 -18.48 -7.96 -22.74
C PHE A 607 -18.44 -7.76 -24.25
N LYS A 608 -19.60 -7.83 -24.88
CA LYS A 608 -19.80 -7.38 -26.26
C LYS A 608 -19.61 -5.86 -26.36
N ALA A 609 -19.43 -5.35 -27.58
CA ALA A 609 -19.30 -3.92 -27.85
C ALA A 609 -20.49 -3.05 -27.35
N ASP A 610 -21.67 -3.65 -27.14
CA ASP A 610 -22.85 -2.98 -26.58
C ASP A 610 -22.93 -3.01 -25.04
N GLY A 611 -21.92 -3.61 -24.39
CA GLY A 611 -21.82 -3.77 -22.94
C GLY A 611 -22.55 -4.98 -22.38
N THR A 612 -23.20 -5.81 -23.20
CA THR A 612 -23.84 -7.03 -22.72
C THR A 612 -22.81 -8.14 -22.49
N GLU A 613 -22.99 -8.91 -21.42
CA GLU A 613 -22.13 -10.05 -21.09
C GLU A 613 -22.32 -11.18 -22.12
N LEU A 614 -21.20 -11.77 -22.55
CA LEU A 614 -21.20 -12.91 -23.45
C LEU A 614 -21.81 -14.15 -22.79
N ALA A 615 -22.48 -15.00 -23.57
CA ALA A 615 -23.07 -16.21 -23.04
C ALA A 615 -22.01 -17.16 -22.46
N GLY A 616 -22.21 -17.63 -21.23
CA GLY A 616 -21.25 -18.47 -20.50
C GLY A 616 -20.32 -17.70 -19.56
N TRP A 617 -20.31 -16.37 -19.66
CA TRP A 617 -19.57 -15.45 -18.80
C TRP A 617 -20.50 -14.76 -17.79
N PRO A 618 -19.99 -14.21 -16.67
CA PRO A 618 -18.57 -14.22 -16.24
C PRO A 618 -18.10 -15.57 -15.67
N VAL A 619 -16.78 -15.76 -15.64
CA VAL A 619 -16.11 -16.89 -14.97
C VAL A 619 -15.47 -16.44 -13.66
N THR A 620 -15.13 -17.38 -12.78
CA THR A 620 -14.61 -17.06 -11.44
C THR A 620 -13.50 -18.00 -10.99
N ASN A 621 -12.55 -17.47 -10.22
CA ASN A 621 -11.50 -18.24 -9.52
C ASN A 621 -12.03 -18.99 -8.29
N ALA A 622 -11.17 -19.80 -7.67
CA ALA A 622 -11.48 -20.48 -6.41
C ALA A 622 -11.59 -19.47 -5.25
N LEU A 623 -12.20 -19.89 -4.14
CA LEU A 623 -12.15 -19.11 -2.90
C LEU A 623 -10.73 -19.12 -2.34
N ALA A 624 -10.28 -17.98 -1.83
CA ALA A 624 -8.97 -17.86 -1.21
C ALA A 624 -8.90 -18.72 0.06
N THR A 625 -7.84 -19.51 0.20
CA THR A 625 -7.70 -20.46 1.33
C THR A 625 -7.38 -19.76 2.65
N TRP A 626 -6.85 -18.54 2.60
CA TRP A 626 -6.53 -17.70 3.76
C TRP A 626 -7.72 -16.86 4.25
N TRP A 627 -8.89 -16.97 3.62
CA TRP A 627 -10.10 -16.27 4.07
C TRP A 627 -10.85 -17.06 5.15
N HIS A 628 -11.03 -16.45 6.33
CA HIS A 628 -11.75 -17.06 7.44
C HIS A 628 -13.25 -16.77 7.38
N ALA A 629 -13.98 -17.58 6.61
CA ALA A 629 -15.45 -17.47 6.47
C ALA A 629 -16.21 -17.67 7.80
N GLU A 630 -15.55 -18.22 8.82
CA GLU A 630 -16.15 -18.44 10.12
C GLU A 630 -16.16 -17.18 11.02
N SER A 631 -15.46 -16.10 10.62
CA SER A 631 -15.47 -14.78 11.28
C SER A 631 -16.89 -14.35 11.68
N PRO A 632 -17.15 -14.10 12.98
CA PRO A 632 -18.43 -13.60 13.47
C PRO A 632 -18.87 -12.29 12.78
N HIS A 633 -17.96 -11.33 12.65
CA HIS A 633 -18.26 -10.05 12.00
C HIS A 633 -18.57 -10.22 10.51
N ALA A 634 -17.80 -11.05 9.78
CA ALA A 634 -18.06 -11.33 8.37
C ALA A 634 -19.45 -11.96 8.17
N LYS A 635 -19.82 -12.95 9.00
CA LYS A 635 -21.15 -13.59 8.98
C LYS A 635 -22.27 -12.61 9.30
N GLN A 636 -22.08 -11.77 10.32
CA GLN A 636 -23.06 -10.77 10.73
C GLN A 636 -23.32 -9.76 9.62
N ALA A 637 -22.27 -9.27 8.98
CA ALA A 637 -22.33 -8.32 7.88
C ALA A 637 -22.69 -8.97 6.52
N LYS A 638 -22.66 -10.30 6.44
CA LYS A 638 -22.87 -11.09 5.21
C LYS A 638 -21.84 -10.76 4.12
N ILE A 639 -20.61 -10.49 4.54
CA ILE A 639 -19.47 -10.30 3.64
C ILE A 639 -19.16 -11.66 3.01
N ALA A 640 -19.20 -11.73 1.69
CA ALA A 640 -18.96 -12.97 0.97
C ALA A 640 -17.46 -13.35 1.02
N PRO A 641 -17.13 -14.64 1.12
CA PRO A 641 -15.74 -15.09 1.00
C PRO A 641 -15.09 -14.59 -0.28
N ILE A 642 -13.86 -14.12 -0.16
CA ILE A 642 -13.09 -13.62 -1.29
C ILE A 642 -12.56 -14.76 -2.17
N ARG A 643 -12.35 -14.47 -3.44
CA ARG A 643 -11.68 -15.35 -4.40
C ARG A 643 -10.25 -14.89 -4.60
N ASP A 644 -9.40 -15.80 -5.08
CA ASP A 644 -8.06 -15.41 -5.51
C ASP A 644 -8.20 -14.39 -6.66
N GLY A 645 -7.70 -13.18 -6.43
CA GLY A 645 -7.73 -12.09 -7.41
C GLY A 645 -6.87 -12.43 -8.63
N PHE A 646 -7.26 -11.91 -9.79
CA PHE A 646 -6.44 -12.06 -11.00
C PHE A 646 -5.17 -11.22 -10.94
N GLY A 647 -4.15 -11.64 -11.68
CA GLY A 647 -2.87 -10.94 -11.78
C GLY A 647 -2.91 -9.60 -12.53
N VAL A 648 -1.79 -8.88 -12.49
CA VAL A 648 -1.50 -7.66 -13.24
C VAL A 648 -1.15 -7.99 -14.68
N GLY A 649 -1.65 -7.18 -15.62
CA GLY A 649 -1.45 -7.33 -17.06
C GLY A 649 -2.70 -7.86 -17.77
N ALA A 650 -2.58 -8.13 -19.06
CA ALA A 650 -3.69 -8.58 -19.91
C ALA A 650 -3.79 -10.12 -19.92
N PRO A 651 -5.00 -10.70 -19.75
CA PRO A 651 -5.22 -12.13 -20.01
C PRO A 651 -4.78 -12.51 -21.42
N VAL A 652 -4.28 -13.74 -21.58
CA VAL A 652 -3.99 -14.29 -22.91
C VAL A 652 -5.30 -14.61 -23.60
N VAL A 653 -5.51 -14.06 -24.79
CA VAL A 653 -6.66 -14.34 -25.66
C VAL A 653 -6.14 -14.79 -27.02
N THR A 654 -6.09 -16.09 -27.25
CA THR A 654 -5.57 -16.68 -28.50
C THR A 654 -6.12 -18.08 -28.69
N ASP A 655 -6.11 -18.56 -29.94
CA ASP A 655 -6.20 -19.98 -30.25
C ASP A 655 -4.94 -20.66 -29.68
N LEU A 656 -5.14 -21.45 -28.62
CA LEU A 656 -4.05 -22.12 -27.90
C LEU A 656 -3.82 -23.53 -28.45
N ASP A 657 -4.87 -24.23 -28.89
CA ASP A 657 -4.81 -25.62 -29.36
C ASP A 657 -4.84 -25.80 -30.88
N GLY A 658 -4.94 -24.71 -31.63
CA GLY A 658 -4.91 -24.69 -33.09
C GLY A 658 -6.24 -25.11 -33.74
N ASP A 659 -7.35 -25.13 -33.00
CA ASP A 659 -8.65 -25.54 -33.53
C ASP A 659 -9.41 -24.42 -34.27
N GLY A 660 -8.89 -23.19 -34.22
CA GLY A 660 -9.45 -21.99 -34.83
C GLY A 660 -10.39 -21.20 -33.92
N SER A 661 -10.66 -21.66 -32.70
CA SER A 661 -11.41 -20.95 -31.66
C SER A 661 -10.45 -20.29 -30.68
N LEU A 662 -10.85 -19.18 -30.06
CA LEU A 662 -10.01 -18.52 -29.06
C LEU A 662 -10.25 -19.14 -27.66
N GLU A 663 -9.15 -19.33 -26.93
CA GLU A 663 -9.15 -19.54 -25.48
C GLU A 663 -8.77 -18.28 -24.74
N VAL A 664 -9.16 -18.24 -23.47
CA VAL A 664 -8.75 -17.22 -22.50
C VAL A 664 -7.94 -17.88 -21.39
N ALA A 665 -6.77 -17.35 -21.06
CA ALA A 665 -5.95 -17.83 -19.96
C ALA A 665 -5.47 -16.69 -19.05
N ALA A 666 -5.51 -16.91 -17.74
CA ALA A 666 -5.09 -15.93 -16.75
C ALA A 666 -4.53 -16.59 -15.49
N THR A 667 -3.69 -15.85 -14.79
CA THR A 667 -3.08 -16.24 -13.50
C THR A 667 -3.79 -15.58 -12.32
N ASP A 668 -3.64 -16.17 -11.15
CA ASP A 668 -4.20 -15.66 -9.90
C ASP A 668 -3.16 -15.54 -8.76
N LEU A 669 -3.46 -14.67 -7.81
CA LEU A 669 -2.63 -14.41 -6.63
C LEU A 669 -2.55 -15.62 -5.68
N GLY A 670 -3.40 -16.63 -5.87
CA GLY A 670 -3.35 -17.92 -5.19
C GLY A 670 -2.33 -18.90 -5.79
N GLY A 671 -1.62 -18.52 -6.87
CA GLY A 671 -0.58 -19.33 -7.49
C GLY A 671 -1.10 -20.29 -8.56
N HIS A 672 -2.23 -19.97 -9.19
CA HIS A 672 -2.79 -20.80 -10.26
C HIS A 672 -2.80 -20.08 -11.59
N LEU A 673 -2.83 -20.88 -12.65
CA LEU A 673 -3.17 -20.45 -14.01
C LEU A 673 -4.41 -21.24 -14.44
N THR A 674 -5.42 -20.57 -14.99
CA THR A 674 -6.64 -21.23 -15.47
C THR A 674 -6.91 -20.87 -16.93
N VAL A 675 -7.41 -21.85 -17.70
CA VAL A 675 -7.78 -21.70 -19.12
C VAL A 675 -9.27 -21.95 -19.28
N TRP A 676 -9.94 -21.10 -20.04
CA TRP A 676 -11.35 -21.19 -20.41
C TRP A 676 -11.49 -21.20 -21.93
N SER A 677 -12.47 -21.96 -22.44
CA SER A 677 -12.91 -21.81 -23.83
C SER A 677 -13.72 -20.53 -24.01
N ALA A 678 -13.89 -20.10 -25.26
CA ALA A 678 -14.72 -18.95 -25.62
C ALA A 678 -16.12 -18.92 -24.97
N ASP A 679 -16.74 -20.08 -24.72
CA ASP A 679 -18.05 -20.21 -24.07
C ASP A 679 -18.00 -20.19 -22.52
N GLY A 680 -16.86 -19.80 -21.93
CA GLY A 680 -16.66 -19.69 -20.49
C GLY A 680 -16.45 -21.02 -19.76
N ARG A 681 -16.35 -22.16 -20.46
CA ARG A 681 -16.09 -23.45 -19.81
C ARG A 681 -14.61 -23.60 -19.46
N ARG A 682 -14.30 -23.86 -18.18
CA ARG A 682 -12.93 -24.17 -17.75
C ARG A 682 -12.40 -25.41 -18.48
N ARG A 683 -11.30 -25.25 -19.21
CA ARG A 683 -10.55 -26.30 -19.92
C ARG A 683 -9.50 -26.94 -19.01
N ALA A 684 -8.66 -26.12 -18.39
CA ALA A 684 -7.53 -26.56 -17.55
C ALA A 684 -7.30 -25.62 -16.36
N ARG A 685 -6.59 -26.11 -15.34
CA ARG A 685 -6.08 -25.33 -14.21
C ARG A 685 -4.75 -25.93 -13.74
N PHE A 686 -3.75 -25.08 -13.57
CA PHE A 686 -2.40 -25.40 -13.15
C PHE A 686 -2.09 -24.69 -11.84
N ALA A 687 -1.08 -25.15 -11.11
CA ALA A 687 -0.66 -24.55 -9.85
C ALA A 687 0.87 -24.54 -9.74
N THR A 688 1.38 -23.51 -9.06
CA THR A 688 2.78 -23.48 -8.61
C THR A 688 3.05 -24.56 -7.56
N GLU A 689 4.32 -24.88 -7.35
CA GLU A 689 4.75 -25.88 -6.39
C GLU A 689 4.86 -25.27 -4.99
N GLU A 690 3.90 -25.62 -4.11
CA GLU A 690 3.74 -25.01 -2.79
C GLU A 690 5.01 -25.05 -1.92
N ARG A 691 5.87 -26.07 -2.07
CA ARG A 691 7.12 -26.22 -1.32
C ARG A 691 8.11 -25.06 -1.51
N PHE A 692 8.02 -24.34 -2.64
CA PHE A 692 8.90 -23.20 -2.94
C PHE A 692 8.37 -21.87 -2.40
N GLY A 693 7.07 -21.80 -2.06
CA GLY A 693 6.41 -20.60 -1.55
C GLY A 693 5.91 -20.69 -0.10
N ARG A 694 6.17 -21.79 0.61
CA ARG A 694 5.82 -21.96 2.04
C ARG A 694 6.80 -21.21 2.95
N GLN A 695 6.35 -20.89 4.16
CA GLN A 695 7.16 -20.21 5.20
C GLN A 695 8.55 -20.83 5.43
N SER A 696 8.69 -22.16 5.32
CA SER A 696 10.00 -22.85 5.46
C SER A 696 11.06 -22.43 4.42
N ALA A 697 10.62 -21.92 3.27
CA ALA A 697 11.47 -21.39 2.20
C ALA A 697 11.82 -19.91 2.40
N SER A 698 11.05 -19.20 3.23
CA SER A 698 11.15 -17.76 3.43
C SER A 698 12.17 -17.38 4.50
N THR A 699 12.96 -16.34 4.23
CA THR A 699 13.95 -15.74 5.14
C THR A 699 14.20 -14.27 4.76
N ALA A 700 15.03 -13.55 5.52
CA ALA A 700 15.47 -12.20 5.15
C ALA A 700 16.14 -12.11 3.76
N GLU A 701 16.76 -13.20 3.30
CA GLU A 701 17.35 -13.30 1.95
C GLU A 701 16.39 -13.96 0.94
N ASN A 702 15.30 -14.58 1.42
CA ASN A 702 14.32 -15.30 0.62
C ASN A 702 12.92 -14.76 0.82
N ARG A 703 12.59 -13.70 0.09
CA ARG A 703 11.23 -13.17 0.03
C ARG A 703 10.42 -13.96 -0.99
N THR A 704 10.02 -15.17 -0.61
CA THR A 704 9.27 -16.10 -1.47
C THR A 704 7.95 -16.47 -0.83
N LYS A 705 6.90 -16.53 -1.64
CA LYS A 705 5.53 -16.86 -1.20
C LYS A 705 4.78 -17.56 -2.33
N VAL A 706 3.64 -18.17 -2.01
CA VAL A 706 2.73 -18.71 -3.04
C VAL A 706 2.03 -17.55 -3.74
N GLY A 707 1.95 -17.61 -5.07
CA GLY A 707 1.22 -16.63 -5.88
C GLY A 707 1.88 -16.34 -7.22
N ILE A 708 1.09 -15.87 -8.18
CA ILE A 708 1.58 -15.35 -9.47
C ILE A 708 1.00 -13.95 -9.64
N LEU A 709 1.86 -12.92 -9.64
CA LEU A 709 1.38 -11.54 -9.85
C LEU A 709 1.04 -11.26 -11.31
N ALA A 710 1.91 -11.65 -12.24
CA ALA A 710 1.78 -11.23 -13.62
C ALA A 710 0.95 -12.21 -14.45
N MET A 711 0.25 -11.70 -15.46
CA MET A 711 -0.43 -12.53 -16.46
C MET A 711 0.56 -13.44 -17.20
N PRO A 712 0.12 -14.62 -17.68
CA PRO A 712 0.99 -15.56 -18.36
C PRO A 712 1.34 -15.09 -19.78
N ALA A 713 2.38 -15.69 -20.34
CA ALA A 713 2.67 -15.62 -21.77
C ALA A 713 2.28 -16.95 -22.45
N ALA A 714 2.07 -16.92 -23.76
CA ALA A 714 1.83 -18.12 -24.56
C ALA A 714 2.81 -18.19 -25.73
N GLY A 715 3.44 -19.34 -25.95
CA GLY A 715 4.36 -19.55 -27.07
C GLY A 715 4.73 -21.03 -27.24
N ASP A 716 5.14 -21.38 -28.45
CA ASP A 716 5.55 -22.73 -28.85
C ASP A 716 7.02 -22.96 -28.48
N LEU A 717 7.25 -23.67 -27.36
CA LEU A 717 8.56 -23.96 -26.82
C LEU A 717 9.16 -25.22 -27.45
N ASP A 718 8.34 -26.23 -27.75
CA ASP A 718 8.84 -27.54 -28.22
C ASP A 718 8.82 -27.72 -29.75
N GLY A 719 8.18 -26.79 -30.47
CA GLY A 719 8.09 -26.72 -31.92
C GLY A 719 7.01 -27.63 -32.53
N ASP A 720 6.03 -28.07 -31.74
CA ASP A 720 4.94 -28.92 -32.22
C ASP A 720 3.76 -28.14 -32.86
N GLY A 721 3.77 -26.81 -32.73
CA GLY A 721 2.77 -25.89 -33.26
C GLY A 721 1.59 -25.58 -32.31
N VAL A 722 1.58 -26.16 -31.11
CA VAL A 722 0.71 -25.81 -29.99
C VAL A 722 1.45 -24.80 -29.10
N LYS A 723 0.72 -23.95 -28.37
CA LYS A 723 1.34 -22.98 -27.47
C LYS A 723 1.31 -23.48 -26.03
N GLU A 724 2.46 -23.44 -25.38
CA GLU A 724 2.60 -23.63 -23.95
C GLU A 724 2.24 -22.33 -23.23
N LEU A 725 1.83 -22.46 -21.96
CA LEU A 725 1.56 -21.33 -21.09
C LEU A 725 2.69 -21.16 -20.08
N ILE A 726 3.30 -19.99 -20.09
CA ILE A 726 4.51 -19.66 -19.31
C ILE A 726 4.17 -18.61 -18.26
N ALA A 727 4.54 -18.86 -17.01
CA ALA A 727 4.32 -17.92 -15.91
C ALA A 727 5.56 -17.80 -15.01
N ALA A 728 5.79 -16.61 -14.47
CA ALA A 728 6.79 -16.37 -13.45
C ALA A 728 6.11 -16.08 -12.11
N ALA A 729 6.57 -16.73 -11.04
CA ALA A 729 5.87 -16.76 -9.76
C ALA A 729 6.65 -16.11 -8.61
N TYR A 730 5.94 -15.82 -7.52
CA TYR A 730 6.52 -15.27 -6.28
C TYR A 730 7.55 -16.21 -5.61
N ASP A 731 7.58 -17.48 -6.00
CA ASP A 731 8.48 -18.49 -5.47
C ASP A 731 9.84 -18.56 -6.20
N ARG A 732 10.14 -17.61 -7.10
CA ARG A 732 11.33 -17.53 -7.97
C ARG A 732 11.40 -18.48 -9.14
N HIS A 733 10.31 -19.14 -9.49
CA HIS A 733 10.32 -20.09 -10.59
C HIS A 733 9.61 -19.57 -11.82
N VAL A 734 10.16 -19.94 -12.98
CA VAL A 734 9.43 -19.92 -14.24
C VAL A 734 8.82 -21.29 -14.46
N TYR A 735 7.52 -21.32 -14.69
CA TYR A 735 6.74 -22.51 -15.01
C TYR A 735 6.34 -22.47 -16.49
N ALA A 736 6.28 -23.65 -17.11
CA ALA A 736 5.68 -23.84 -18.41
C ALA A 736 4.78 -25.09 -18.38
N TRP A 737 3.59 -24.96 -18.93
CA TRP A 737 2.59 -26.03 -18.97
C TRP A 737 2.00 -26.22 -20.37
N ASP A 738 1.74 -27.48 -20.69
CA ASP A 738 0.87 -27.88 -21.78
C ASP A 738 -0.60 -27.61 -21.45
N LEU A 739 -1.43 -27.45 -22.48
CA LEU A 739 -2.86 -27.23 -22.30
C LEU A 739 -3.62 -28.40 -21.64
N ASP A 740 -3.03 -29.60 -21.62
CA ASP A 740 -3.66 -30.79 -21.05
C ASP A 740 -3.43 -30.95 -19.53
N GLY A 741 -2.59 -30.10 -18.93
CA GLY A 741 -2.22 -30.22 -17.52
C GLY A 741 -0.76 -30.60 -17.27
N THR A 742 -0.03 -31.09 -18.27
CA THR A 742 1.35 -31.55 -18.06
C THR A 742 2.32 -30.38 -17.92
N THR A 743 3.21 -30.48 -16.92
CA THR A 743 4.35 -29.59 -16.83
C THR A 743 5.31 -29.93 -17.97
N GLN A 744 5.76 -28.90 -18.69
CA GLN A 744 6.72 -29.05 -19.76
C GLN A 744 8.04 -29.64 -19.23
N PRO A 745 8.61 -30.66 -19.90
CA PRO A 745 9.86 -31.27 -19.46
C PRO A 745 10.98 -30.24 -19.31
N GLY A 746 11.58 -30.16 -18.13
CA GLY A 746 12.64 -29.20 -17.82
C GLY A 746 12.17 -28.02 -16.97
N PHE A 747 10.86 -27.89 -16.73
CA PHE A 747 10.25 -26.88 -15.86
C PHE A 747 9.67 -27.51 -14.57
N PRO A 748 9.50 -26.72 -13.49
CA PRO A 748 9.90 -25.32 -13.34
C PRO A 748 11.42 -25.08 -13.28
N VAL A 749 11.85 -23.88 -13.64
CA VAL A 749 13.25 -23.42 -13.57
C VAL A 749 13.39 -22.40 -12.44
N LEU A 750 14.29 -22.66 -11.47
CA LEU A 750 14.66 -21.69 -10.44
C LEU A 750 15.46 -20.55 -11.07
N VAL A 751 15.06 -19.30 -10.80
CA VAL A 751 15.73 -18.09 -11.28
C VAL A 751 16.47 -17.40 -10.14
N VAL A 752 17.80 -17.48 -10.15
CA VAL A 752 18.70 -16.81 -9.19
C VAL A 752 20.12 -16.75 -9.78
N ASP A 753 20.91 -15.71 -9.46
CA ASP A 753 22.26 -15.53 -10.03
C ASP A 753 23.21 -16.63 -9.49
N PRO A 754 23.70 -17.57 -10.33
CA PRO A 754 24.57 -18.66 -9.88
C PRO A 754 25.88 -18.15 -9.26
N ALA A 755 26.35 -16.97 -9.67
CA ALA A 755 27.57 -16.38 -9.13
C ALA A 755 27.36 -15.79 -7.71
N ARG A 756 26.11 -15.69 -7.24
CA ARG A 756 25.72 -15.08 -5.96
C ARG A 756 25.22 -16.10 -4.95
N ALA A 757 24.79 -17.27 -5.41
CA ALA A 757 24.37 -18.36 -4.54
C ALA A 757 25.57 -19.07 -3.89
N GLU A 758 25.53 -19.26 -2.57
CA GLU A 758 26.47 -20.08 -1.80
C GLU A 758 25.93 -21.49 -1.58
N GLN A 759 24.61 -21.63 -1.42
CA GLN A 759 23.92 -22.90 -1.27
C GLN A 759 22.47 -22.78 -1.74
N VAL A 760 21.94 -23.85 -2.33
CA VAL A 760 20.51 -24.01 -2.61
C VAL A 760 20.00 -25.25 -1.89
N ASP A 761 18.93 -25.11 -1.12
CA ASP A 761 18.26 -26.25 -0.48
C ASP A 761 17.56 -27.10 -1.56
N PRO A 762 17.84 -28.41 -1.66
CA PRO A 762 17.36 -29.24 -2.77
C PRO A 762 15.86 -29.57 -2.72
N VAL A 763 15.15 -29.18 -1.65
CA VAL A 763 13.72 -29.46 -1.48
C VAL A 763 12.91 -28.17 -1.62
N THR A 764 13.33 -27.13 -0.92
CA THR A 764 12.61 -25.86 -0.82
C THR A 764 13.14 -24.80 -1.78
N HIS A 765 14.29 -25.04 -2.42
CA HIS A 765 15.00 -24.07 -3.25
C HIS A 765 15.34 -22.76 -2.53
N LYS A 766 15.30 -22.77 -1.20
CA LYS A 766 15.79 -21.68 -0.37
C LYS A 766 17.27 -21.46 -0.65
N VAL A 767 17.63 -20.21 -0.97
CA VAL A 767 18.98 -19.82 -1.34
C VAL A 767 19.68 -19.19 -0.14
N ARG A 768 20.90 -19.64 0.16
CA ARG A 768 21.83 -18.83 0.96
C ARG A 768 22.74 -18.09 0.00
N PHE A 769 22.76 -16.77 0.07
CA PHE A 769 23.64 -15.96 -0.78
C PHE A 769 25.05 -15.85 -0.18
N ASN A 770 26.02 -15.50 -1.01
CA ASN A 770 27.38 -15.20 -0.55
C ASN A 770 27.39 -14.07 0.49
N GLY A 771 28.37 -14.07 1.40
CA GLY A 771 28.53 -12.97 2.37
C GLY A 771 29.25 -11.72 1.81
N GLY A 772 29.07 -10.59 2.50
CA GLY A 772 29.77 -9.33 2.20
C GLY A 772 29.34 -8.68 0.88
N ALA A 773 30.25 -7.98 0.20
CA ALA A 773 29.95 -7.24 -1.04
C ALA A 773 29.51 -8.13 -2.24
N ASN A 774 29.62 -9.45 -2.11
CA ASN A 774 29.20 -10.40 -3.14
C ASN A 774 27.80 -10.99 -2.86
N GLY A 775 27.17 -10.64 -1.73
CA GLY A 775 25.84 -11.11 -1.36
C GLY A 775 24.69 -10.37 -2.02
N ALA A 776 23.49 -10.90 -1.85
CA ALA A 776 22.25 -10.22 -2.19
C ALA A 776 21.81 -9.34 -1.02
N ASP A 777 21.41 -8.10 -1.31
CA ASP A 777 20.73 -7.23 -0.36
C ASP A 777 19.30 -7.70 -0.12
N ALA A 778 18.67 -8.20 -1.19
CA ALA A 778 17.37 -8.84 -1.17
C ALA A 778 17.35 -9.89 -2.29
N GLY A 779 17.05 -11.14 -1.95
CA GLY A 779 16.60 -12.11 -2.94
C GLY A 779 15.07 -12.02 -3.01
N GLY A 780 14.54 -11.62 -4.16
CA GLY A 780 13.12 -11.35 -4.33
C GLY A 780 12.39 -12.34 -5.24
N GLU A 781 11.12 -12.08 -5.44
CA GLU A 781 10.15 -12.77 -6.27
C GLU A 781 10.41 -12.61 -7.79
N LEU A 782 9.61 -13.29 -8.63
CA LEU A 782 9.40 -12.88 -10.01
C LEU A 782 7.98 -12.31 -10.15
N ILE A 783 7.87 -11.11 -10.72
CA ILE A 783 6.62 -10.34 -10.72
C ILE A 783 6.21 -9.80 -12.09
N VAL A 784 6.92 -10.18 -13.15
CA VAL A 784 6.71 -9.67 -14.51
C VAL A 784 6.27 -10.79 -15.44
N THR A 785 5.41 -10.47 -16.41
CA THR A 785 5.04 -11.41 -17.47
C THR A 785 6.30 -11.82 -18.23
N PRO A 786 6.61 -13.12 -18.37
CA PRO A 786 7.73 -13.57 -19.18
C PRO A 786 7.59 -13.10 -20.62
N THR A 787 8.71 -12.83 -21.28
CA THR A 787 8.73 -12.56 -22.73
C THR A 787 9.12 -13.83 -23.44
N VAL A 788 8.42 -14.17 -24.51
CA VAL A 788 8.63 -15.42 -25.25
C VAL A 788 8.93 -15.07 -26.71
N ALA A 789 10.12 -15.42 -27.20
CA ALA A 789 10.58 -15.08 -28.54
C ALA A 789 11.68 -16.04 -29.03
N ASP A 790 11.75 -16.30 -30.34
CA ASP A 790 12.85 -17.05 -30.95
C ASP A 790 14.11 -16.18 -30.97
N LEU A 791 14.96 -16.34 -29.95
CA LEU A 791 16.17 -15.53 -29.77
C LEU A 791 17.35 -16.13 -30.55
N THR A 792 17.34 -17.44 -30.76
CA THR A 792 18.45 -18.16 -31.40
C THR A 792 18.28 -18.37 -32.92
N GLY A 793 17.09 -18.08 -33.45
CA GLY A 793 16.72 -18.25 -34.85
C GLY A 793 16.53 -19.71 -35.24
N ASP A 794 16.26 -20.59 -34.26
CA ASP A 794 16.11 -22.04 -34.49
C ASP A 794 14.64 -22.46 -34.69
N GLY A 795 13.71 -21.51 -34.57
CA GLY A 795 12.27 -21.70 -34.73
C GLY A 795 11.53 -22.11 -33.47
N ARG A 796 12.21 -22.27 -32.32
CA ARG A 796 11.58 -22.44 -31.00
C ARG A 796 11.77 -21.17 -30.17
N ALA A 797 10.81 -20.87 -29.31
CA ALA A 797 10.87 -19.66 -28.51
C ALA A 797 11.63 -19.87 -27.19
N GLU A 798 12.59 -18.99 -26.91
CA GLU A 798 13.23 -18.85 -25.60
C GLU A 798 12.43 -17.91 -24.70
N ILE A 799 12.75 -17.93 -23.40
CA ILE A 799 12.03 -17.15 -22.37
C ILE A 799 12.95 -16.10 -21.77
N VAL A 800 12.52 -14.84 -21.71
CA VAL A 800 13.20 -13.76 -20.99
C VAL A 800 12.37 -13.35 -19.77
N VAL A 801 13.01 -13.27 -18.60
CA VAL A 801 12.35 -12.88 -17.35
C VAL A 801 13.27 -12.03 -16.48
N GLY A 802 12.69 -11.03 -15.82
CA GLY A 802 13.38 -10.20 -14.85
C GLY A 802 13.15 -10.68 -13.42
N ALA A 803 14.17 -10.56 -12.56
CA ALA A 803 14.07 -10.92 -11.15
C ALA A 803 14.07 -9.70 -10.23
N GLN A 804 13.57 -9.89 -9.00
CA GLN A 804 13.56 -8.87 -7.95
C GLN A 804 14.84 -8.88 -7.08
N GLU A 805 15.85 -9.69 -7.45
CA GLU A 805 17.15 -9.75 -6.77
C GLU A 805 17.92 -8.43 -6.88
N GLN A 806 18.64 -8.07 -5.81
CA GLN A 806 19.42 -6.83 -5.75
C GLN A 806 20.81 -7.03 -5.16
N TYR A 807 21.79 -6.35 -5.75
CA TYR A 807 23.20 -6.42 -5.33
C TYR A 807 23.86 -5.04 -5.33
N ARG A 808 24.74 -4.81 -4.34
CA ARG A 808 25.61 -3.63 -4.23
C ARG A 808 26.95 -3.87 -4.90
N ASP A 809 26.93 -4.03 -6.23
CA ASP A 809 28.15 -4.30 -7.00
C ASP A 809 29.13 -3.11 -6.94
N GLU A 810 30.41 -3.40 -6.68
CA GLU A 810 31.49 -2.41 -6.68
C GLU A 810 32.61 -2.77 -7.68
N PRO A 811 33.02 -1.86 -8.58
CA PRO A 811 32.46 -0.53 -8.79
C PRO A 811 31.03 -0.61 -9.36
N SER A 812 30.17 0.32 -8.92
CA SER A 812 28.81 0.41 -9.45
C SER A 812 28.84 0.48 -10.99
N PRO A 813 28.05 -0.35 -11.70
CA PRO A 813 27.92 -0.24 -13.14
C PRO A 813 27.10 0.99 -13.57
N VAL A 814 26.51 1.72 -12.61
CA VAL A 814 25.95 3.05 -12.84
C VAL A 814 27.11 4.04 -13.04
N PHE A 815 27.14 4.74 -14.18
CA PHE A 815 28.18 5.73 -14.47
C PHE A 815 28.14 6.93 -13.49
N LEU A 816 29.31 7.52 -13.23
CA LEU A 816 29.62 8.39 -12.07
C LEU A 816 28.86 9.73 -11.88
N PRO A 817 28.14 10.35 -12.83
CA PRO A 817 27.34 11.54 -12.52
C PRO A 817 25.95 11.24 -11.92
N ILE A 818 25.49 9.97 -11.95
CA ILE A 818 24.18 9.56 -11.40
C ILE A 818 24.26 8.42 -10.37
N ALA A 819 25.41 7.74 -10.25
CA ALA A 819 25.63 6.78 -9.18
C ALA A 819 25.62 7.48 -7.82
N ILE A 820 24.84 6.96 -6.88
CA ILE A 820 24.78 7.45 -5.52
C ILE A 820 25.46 6.40 -4.63
N PRO A 821 26.65 6.69 -4.07
CA PRO A 821 27.37 5.74 -3.21
C PRO A 821 26.48 5.21 -2.08
N GLY A 822 26.40 3.88 -1.95
CA GLY A 822 25.56 3.21 -0.95
C GLY A 822 24.06 3.14 -1.27
N LEU A 823 23.58 3.80 -2.33
CA LEU A 823 22.18 3.74 -2.77
C LEU A 823 21.99 3.10 -4.16
N SER A 824 22.97 3.16 -5.05
CA SER A 824 22.93 2.44 -6.32
C SER A 824 23.18 0.94 -6.16
N GLY A 825 22.72 0.15 -7.14
CA GLY A 825 22.89 -1.30 -7.16
C GLY A 825 22.68 -1.90 -8.54
N THR A 826 22.50 -3.21 -8.59
CA THR A 826 22.16 -3.95 -9.81
C THR A 826 21.11 -5.00 -9.53
N THR A 827 20.43 -5.41 -10.59
CA THR A 827 19.59 -6.60 -10.63
C THR A 827 19.98 -7.49 -11.82
N ARG A 828 19.19 -8.53 -12.10
CA ARG A 828 19.42 -9.49 -13.18
C ARG A 828 18.21 -9.63 -14.09
N LEU A 829 18.52 -9.70 -15.37
CA LEU A 829 17.63 -10.20 -16.42
C LEU A 829 18.15 -11.57 -16.85
N TYR A 830 17.25 -12.51 -17.07
CA TYR A 830 17.54 -13.89 -17.42
C TYR A 830 16.98 -14.21 -18.80
N ALA A 831 17.70 -15.03 -19.56
CA ALA A 831 17.20 -15.69 -20.75
C ALA A 831 17.36 -17.21 -20.56
N LEU A 832 16.28 -17.96 -20.75
CA LEU A 832 16.18 -19.39 -20.52
C LEU A 832 15.99 -20.13 -21.84
N TRP A 833 16.59 -21.31 -21.93
CA TRP A 833 16.34 -22.23 -23.05
C TRP A 833 14.89 -22.71 -23.04
N ASN A 834 14.37 -22.99 -24.24
CA ASN A 834 13.03 -23.55 -24.43
C ASN A 834 12.82 -24.92 -23.73
N ASP A 835 13.89 -25.69 -23.52
CA ASP A 835 13.87 -27.00 -22.85
C ASP A 835 14.29 -26.95 -21.36
N GLY A 836 14.47 -25.75 -20.80
CA GLY A 836 14.75 -25.53 -19.38
C GLY A 836 15.89 -26.39 -18.83
N THR A 837 15.66 -27.07 -17.71
CA THR A 837 16.68 -27.91 -17.05
C THR A 837 17.06 -29.18 -17.83
N ASN A 838 16.33 -29.54 -18.89
CA ASN A 838 16.73 -30.64 -19.78
C ASN A 838 17.85 -30.24 -20.75
N HIS A 839 18.16 -28.95 -20.85
CA HIS A 839 19.25 -28.49 -21.67
C HIS A 839 20.57 -29.17 -21.24
N PRO A 840 21.41 -29.64 -22.17
CA PRO A 840 22.61 -30.40 -21.82
C PRO A 840 23.57 -29.61 -20.92
N GLU A 841 23.93 -30.21 -19.78
CA GLU A 841 24.97 -29.65 -18.92
C GLU A 841 26.31 -29.52 -19.64
N THR A 842 27.01 -28.43 -19.36
CA THR A 842 28.42 -28.25 -19.68
C THR A 842 29.28 -28.58 -18.45
N SER A 843 30.60 -28.71 -18.63
CA SER A 843 31.51 -28.85 -17.48
C SER A 843 31.46 -27.66 -16.52
N GLN A 844 30.99 -26.50 -16.98
CA GLN A 844 30.82 -25.32 -16.15
C GLN A 844 29.52 -25.40 -15.33
N THR A 845 28.40 -25.68 -15.98
CA THR A 845 27.08 -25.73 -15.31
C THR A 845 26.96 -26.94 -14.37
N SER A 846 27.53 -28.09 -14.73
CA SER A 846 27.60 -29.27 -13.85
C SER A 846 28.44 -29.05 -12.57
N ALA A 847 29.34 -28.05 -12.57
CA ALA A 847 30.13 -27.68 -11.41
C ALA A 847 29.50 -26.53 -10.60
N SER A 848 28.36 -26.01 -11.05
CA SER A 848 27.62 -24.93 -10.42
C SER A 848 26.97 -25.39 -9.13
N ILE A 849 26.78 -24.46 -8.20
CA ILE A 849 25.97 -24.68 -6.99
C ILE A 849 24.48 -24.58 -7.33
N HIS A 850 24.16 -23.85 -8.39
CA HIS A 850 22.81 -23.66 -8.88
C HIS A 850 22.31 -24.92 -9.61
N PRO A 851 21.20 -25.54 -9.18
CA PRO A 851 20.74 -26.82 -9.73
C PRO A 851 20.27 -26.72 -11.19
N ASP A 852 19.88 -25.52 -11.62
CA ASP A 852 19.27 -25.27 -12.93
C ASP A 852 20.14 -24.38 -13.83
N ASP A 853 21.45 -24.25 -13.57
CA ASP A 853 22.37 -23.34 -14.31
C ASP A 853 22.43 -23.66 -15.82
N GLN A 854 22.23 -24.93 -16.18
CA GLN A 854 22.15 -25.38 -17.57
C GLN A 854 20.95 -24.81 -18.33
N ALA A 855 19.89 -24.37 -17.64
CA ALA A 855 18.71 -23.78 -18.26
C ALA A 855 18.96 -22.37 -18.81
N TYR A 856 20.06 -21.72 -18.44
CA TYR A 856 20.36 -20.35 -18.87
C TYR A 856 21.09 -20.29 -20.21
N LEU A 857 20.74 -19.32 -21.04
CA LEU A 857 21.46 -19.05 -22.28
C LEU A 857 22.92 -18.65 -21.99
N PRO A 858 23.88 -18.99 -22.87
CA PRO A 858 25.25 -18.56 -22.72
C PRO A 858 25.38 -17.04 -22.61
N GLY A 859 26.01 -16.57 -21.54
CA GLY A 859 26.18 -15.12 -21.26
C GLY A 859 25.14 -14.53 -20.30
N TRP A 860 24.13 -15.32 -19.91
CA TRP A 860 23.09 -14.94 -18.96
C TRP A 860 23.33 -15.56 -17.58
N PRO A 861 22.77 -14.97 -16.50
CA PRO A 861 22.04 -13.70 -16.47
C PRO A 861 22.91 -12.47 -16.76
N THR A 862 22.29 -11.41 -17.29
CA THR A 862 22.95 -10.12 -17.53
C THR A 862 22.56 -9.09 -16.46
N ARG A 863 23.40 -8.08 -16.28
CA ARG A 863 23.23 -7.06 -15.23
C ARG A 863 22.39 -5.90 -15.73
N LEU A 864 21.39 -5.51 -14.93
CA LEU A 864 20.67 -4.26 -15.10
C LEU A 864 21.06 -3.28 -13.99
N PRO A 865 21.52 -2.06 -14.34
CA PRO A 865 21.94 -1.06 -13.35
C PRO A 865 20.73 -0.36 -12.70
N MET A 866 20.78 -0.17 -11.38
CA MET A 866 19.76 0.56 -10.62
C MET A 866 20.38 1.83 -10.04
N VAL A 867 19.79 3.00 -10.33
CA VAL A 867 20.24 4.28 -9.75
C VAL A 867 20.02 4.27 -8.24
N VAL A 868 18.87 3.73 -7.82
CA VAL A 868 18.53 3.47 -6.42
C VAL A 868 18.02 2.04 -6.31
N ALA A 869 18.64 1.24 -5.44
CA ALA A 869 18.18 -0.08 -5.04
C ALA A 869 17.25 0.06 -3.81
N GLY A 870 16.24 -0.81 -3.72
CA GLY A 870 15.30 -0.87 -2.61
C GLY A 870 14.32 0.29 -2.57
N VAL A 871 13.85 0.76 -3.73
CA VAL A 871 12.96 1.93 -3.82
C VAL A 871 11.62 1.65 -3.15
N LEU A 872 10.97 0.55 -3.53
CA LEU A 872 9.76 0.03 -2.89
C LEU A 872 9.83 -1.50 -2.87
N PRO A 873 9.43 -2.16 -1.77
CA PRO A 873 9.37 -3.62 -1.74
C PRO A 873 8.36 -4.13 -2.76
N LEU A 874 8.55 -5.36 -3.25
CA LEU A 874 7.77 -6.03 -4.29
C LEU A 874 7.80 -5.36 -5.69
N ILE A 875 7.41 -4.08 -5.81
CA ILE A 875 7.18 -3.39 -7.10
C ILE A 875 8.32 -2.44 -7.54
N GLY A 876 9.16 -2.00 -6.60
CA GLY A 876 10.29 -1.09 -6.84
C GLY A 876 11.64 -1.76 -6.65
N ASN A 877 11.65 -3.09 -6.59
CA ASN A 877 12.83 -3.92 -6.56
C ASN A 877 13.12 -4.42 -7.99
N GLY A 878 14.38 -4.84 -8.22
CA GLY A 878 14.86 -5.46 -9.46
C GLY A 878 14.19 -5.02 -10.77
N VAL A 879 13.59 -5.96 -11.50
CA VAL A 879 12.91 -5.74 -12.79
C VAL A 879 11.40 -5.82 -12.63
N ASN A 880 10.71 -4.70 -12.82
CA ASN A 880 9.27 -4.57 -12.58
C ASN A 880 8.42 -4.42 -13.86
N THR A 881 9.03 -4.55 -15.03
CA THR A 881 8.32 -4.52 -16.31
C THR A 881 8.77 -5.64 -17.25
N GLN A 882 7.87 -6.04 -18.14
CA GLN A 882 8.14 -7.03 -19.18
C GLN A 882 9.24 -6.54 -20.13
N ALA A 883 10.16 -7.43 -20.51
CA ALA A 883 11.14 -7.13 -21.55
C ALA A 883 10.47 -7.08 -22.93
N VAL A 884 11.09 -6.41 -23.88
CA VAL A 884 10.61 -6.40 -25.27
C VAL A 884 11.71 -6.90 -26.18
N VAL A 885 11.32 -7.65 -27.21
CA VAL A 885 12.24 -8.27 -28.16
C VAL A 885 11.93 -7.76 -29.55
N GLY A 886 12.96 -7.35 -30.29
CA GLY A 886 12.84 -6.86 -31.66
C GLY A 886 14.16 -6.38 -32.24
N GLU A 887 14.14 -5.97 -33.50
CA GLU A 887 15.32 -5.45 -34.21
C GLU A 887 15.52 -3.95 -33.87
N LEU A 888 16.62 -3.63 -33.19
CA LEU A 888 16.94 -2.30 -32.67
C LEU A 888 18.25 -1.70 -33.18
N ASP A 889 19.17 -2.49 -33.72
CA ASP A 889 20.53 -2.03 -34.05
C ASP A 889 20.87 -2.05 -35.55
N GLY A 890 19.99 -2.61 -36.37
CA GLY A 890 20.08 -2.64 -37.83
C GLY A 890 20.55 -3.98 -38.41
N ASP A 891 20.85 -4.98 -37.58
CA ASP A 891 21.18 -6.34 -38.00
C ASP A 891 19.93 -7.27 -38.04
N PRO A 892 19.99 -8.51 -38.55
CA PRO A 892 18.81 -9.38 -38.65
C PRO A 892 18.50 -10.18 -37.37
N ALA A 893 19.35 -10.13 -36.36
CA ALA A 893 19.13 -10.77 -35.07
C ALA A 893 18.17 -9.93 -34.22
N PRO A 894 17.48 -10.54 -33.25
CA PRO A 894 16.65 -9.80 -32.30
C PRO A 894 17.47 -9.34 -31.09
N GLU A 895 17.17 -8.14 -30.61
CA GLU A 895 17.69 -7.61 -29.35
C GLU A 895 16.61 -7.62 -28.27
N ILE A 896 17.07 -7.69 -27.02
CA ILE A 896 16.24 -7.69 -25.82
C ILE A 896 16.40 -6.33 -25.14
N ALA A 897 15.33 -5.55 -25.04
CA ALA A 897 15.31 -4.30 -24.29
C ALA A 897 14.55 -4.46 -22.96
N ALA A 898 15.13 -3.95 -21.87
CA ALA A 898 14.54 -3.99 -20.54
C ALA A 898 15.06 -2.85 -19.66
N SER A 899 14.37 -2.57 -18.56
CA SER A 899 14.82 -1.65 -17.51
C SER A 899 14.55 -2.23 -16.14
N SER A 900 15.43 -1.95 -15.18
CA SER A 900 15.14 -2.17 -13.76
C SER A 900 14.31 -1.01 -13.19
N ALA A 901 13.72 -1.22 -12.03
CA ALA A 901 13.14 -0.15 -11.23
C ALA A 901 14.22 0.92 -10.93
N ALA A 902 13.85 2.19 -11.10
CA ALA A 902 14.77 3.34 -11.01
C ALA A 902 16.07 3.15 -11.80
N GLY A 903 16.01 2.54 -12.99
CA GLY A 903 17.16 2.23 -13.84
C GLY A 903 17.02 2.77 -15.27
N PRO A 904 18.13 2.85 -16.03
CA PRO A 904 18.09 3.15 -17.44
C PRO A 904 17.51 1.98 -18.26
N VAL A 905 16.97 2.29 -19.43
CA VAL A 905 16.64 1.27 -20.43
C VAL A 905 17.95 0.74 -21.04
N MET A 906 18.12 -0.58 -20.99
CA MET A 906 19.24 -1.32 -21.56
C MET A 906 18.77 -2.18 -22.72
N VAL A 907 19.67 -2.44 -23.66
CA VAL A 907 19.44 -3.34 -24.79
C VAL A 907 20.58 -4.34 -24.84
N PHE A 908 20.27 -5.60 -25.15
CA PHE A 908 21.22 -6.71 -25.18
C PHE A 908 21.00 -7.58 -26.41
N ASP A 909 22.11 -8.01 -27.01
CA ASP A 909 22.13 -9.13 -27.95
C ASP A 909 21.79 -10.44 -27.21
N VAL A 910 21.50 -11.50 -27.96
CA VAL A 910 21.26 -12.85 -27.42
C VAL A 910 22.40 -13.39 -26.53
N ASP A 911 23.63 -12.86 -26.66
CA ASP A 911 24.77 -13.23 -25.81
C ASP A 911 24.86 -12.43 -24.48
N GLY A 912 23.84 -11.62 -24.19
CA GLY A 912 23.68 -10.85 -22.95
C GLY A 912 24.47 -9.54 -22.92
N ARG A 913 24.99 -9.06 -24.05
CA ARG A 913 25.85 -7.87 -24.14
C ARG A 913 25.19 -6.76 -24.94
N SER A 914 25.43 -5.51 -24.52
CA SER A 914 24.98 -4.34 -25.26
C SER A 914 25.65 -4.22 -26.64
N PRO A 915 24.89 -3.98 -27.73
CA PRO A 915 25.43 -3.78 -29.07
C PRO A 915 26.27 -2.50 -29.19
N TRP A 916 26.08 -1.52 -28.28
CA TRP A 916 26.70 -0.18 -28.37
C TRP A 916 27.98 0.02 -27.57
N GLY A 917 28.51 -0.99 -26.87
CA GLY A 917 29.91 -0.94 -26.47
C GLY A 917 30.34 -1.76 -25.26
N ARG A 918 31.67 -1.77 -25.07
CA ARG A 918 32.40 -2.33 -23.92
C ARG A 918 33.50 -1.41 -23.38
N GLU A 919 33.60 -0.16 -23.85
CA GLU A 919 34.69 0.71 -23.40
C GLU A 919 34.58 0.94 -21.88
N PHE A 920 35.69 0.76 -21.16
CA PHE A 920 35.81 0.84 -19.70
C PHE A 920 35.13 -0.27 -18.86
N GLY A 921 34.61 -1.34 -19.49
CA GLY A 921 34.03 -2.48 -18.76
C GLY A 921 32.60 -2.26 -18.24
N VAL A 922 31.88 -1.28 -18.81
CA VAL A 922 30.48 -0.95 -18.49
C VAL A 922 29.62 -1.22 -19.73
N GLN A 923 28.40 -1.73 -19.55
CA GLN A 923 27.43 -1.88 -20.64
C GLN A 923 26.75 -0.52 -20.89
N LEU A 924 26.72 -0.06 -22.14
CA LEU A 924 26.18 1.26 -22.50
C LEU A 924 24.69 1.18 -22.87
N ALA A 925 23.92 2.17 -22.43
CA ALA A 925 22.52 2.38 -22.80
C ALA A 925 22.41 3.13 -24.16
N PRO A 926 21.22 3.11 -24.81
CA PRO A 926 20.96 3.95 -25.99
C PRO A 926 21.21 5.44 -25.75
N ASP A 927 21.79 6.16 -26.74
CA ASP A 927 22.05 7.62 -26.74
C ASP A 927 22.83 8.18 -25.52
N TRP A 928 23.95 7.55 -25.19
CA TRP A 928 24.83 7.95 -24.08
C TRP A 928 25.71 9.20 -24.35
N LEU A 929 25.93 9.60 -25.62
CA LEU A 929 26.83 10.71 -26.00
C LEU A 929 26.18 11.80 -26.87
N GLY A 930 24.85 11.83 -27.03
CA GLY A 930 24.15 12.80 -27.88
C GLY A 930 24.22 12.47 -29.38
N GLU A 931 24.36 11.18 -29.72
CA GLU A 931 24.31 10.65 -31.08
C GLU A 931 22.95 9.96 -31.26
N PRO A 932 22.29 10.09 -32.43
CA PRO A 932 20.92 9.59 -32.64
C PRO A 932 20.81 8.09 -32.35
N PHE A 933 19.64 7.63 -31.85
CA PHE A 933 19.23 6.24 -31.53
C PHE A 933 19.41 5.23 -32.70
N GLY A 934 20.64 5.10 -33.20
CA GLY A 934 20.95 4.40 -34.44
C GLY A 934 20.66 5.20 -35.72
N PRO A 935 21.11 4.70 -36.88
CA PRO A 935 20.95 5.35 -38.18
C PRO A 935 19.50 5.41 -38.70
N ARG A 936 18.57 4.68 -38.05
CA ARG A 936 17.13 4.68 -38.39
C ARG A 936 16.31 5.69 -37.59
N ALA A 937 16.88 6.30 -36.54
CA ALA A 937 16.15 7.23 -35.70
C ALA A 937 16.00 8.62 -36.32
N SER A 938 14.77 9.11 -36.40
CA SER A 938 14.47 10.51 -36.74
C SER A 938 14.26 11.41 -35.51
N SER A 939 14.28 10.84 -34.30
CA SER A 939 14.11 11.58 -33.05
C SER A 939 15.42 12.28 -32.62
N ARG A 940 15.28 13.48 -32.05
CA ARG A 940 16.35 14.22 -31.35
C ARG A 940 16.02 14.44 -29.87
N ASP A 941 14.90 13.89 -29.42
CA ASP A 941 14.45 13.96 -28.02
C ASP A 941 15.14 12.83 -27.26
N GLY A 942 16.41 13.04 -26.91
CA GLY A 942 17.28 12.08 -26.24
C GLY A 942 17.89 12.64 -24.96
N GLY A 943 17.92 11.81 -23.91
CA GLY A 943 18.51 12.08 -22.60
C GLY A 943 18.60 10.78 -21.79
N ILE A 944 19.32 10.79 -20.65
CA ILE A 944 19.34 9.64 -19.74
C ILE A 944 17.91 9.41 -19.23
N LEU A 945 17.22 8.42 -19.79
CA LEU A 945 15.90 7.97 -19.38
C LEU A 945 16.07 7.01 -18.20
N VAL A 946 15.84 7.50 -16.99
CA VAL A 946 15.67 6.65 -15.80
C VAL A 946 14.18 6.37 -15.66
N SER A 947 13.79 5.11 -15.84
CA SER A 947 12.42 4.69 -15.55
C SER A 947 12.28 4.46 -14.05
N ALA A 948 11.37 5.20 -13.39
CA ALA A 948 11.03 4.92 -11.99
C ALA A 948 10.22 3.61 -11.91
N PHE A 949 9.06 3.60 -12.57
CA PHE A 949 8.17 2.45 -12.73
C PHE A 949 7.63 2.49 -14.17
N GLY A 950 8.07 1.56 -15.02
CA GLY A 950 7.77 1.58 -16.46
C GLY A 950 8.83 0.83 -17.28
N GLY A 951 8.45 0.37 -18.46
CA GLY A 951 9.26 -0.50 -19.30
C GLY A 951 9.28 -0.05 -20.76
N PRO A 952 10.23 -0.57 -21.55
CA PRO A 952 10.29 -0.30 -22.98
C PRO A 952 9.08 -0.89 -23.72
N SER A 953 8.70 -0.26 -24.83
CA SER A 953 7.76 -0.81 -25.80
C SER A 953 8.36 -0.67 -27.20
N LEU A 954 8.10 -1.65 -28.07
CA LEU A 954 8.57 -1.66 -29.45
C LEU A 954 7.38 -1.75 -30.40
N GLY A 955 7.45 -1.00 -31.50
CA GLY A 955 6.47 -1.03 -32.56
C GLY A 955 7.05 -0.52 -33.86
N ASP A 956 6.69 -1.17 -34.97
CA ASP A 956 6.97 -0.65 -36.30
C ASP A 956 5.91 0.41 -36.64
N LEU A 957 6.36 1.65 -36.83
CA LEU A 957 5.51 2.78 -37.19
C LEU A 957 5.47 3.03 -38.72
N THR A 958 6.04 2.13 -39.53
CA THR A 958 6.18 2.31 -40.99
C THR A 958 4.97 1.91 -41.83
#